data_AF-A0A3Q1CZ09-F1
#
_entry.id   AF-A0A3Q1CZ09-F1
#
_cell.length_a   1.000
_cell.length_b   1.000
_cell.length_c   1.000
_cell.angle_alpha   90.00
_cell.angle_beta   90.00
_cell.angle_gamma   90.00
#
_symmetry.space_group_name_H-M   'P 1'
#
loop_
_entity.id
_entity.type
_entity.pdbx_description
1 polymer ?
#
loop_
_entity_poly.entity_id
_entity_poly.type
_entity_poly.pdbx_seq_one_letter_code
_entity_poly.pdbx_strand_id
1 'polypeptide(L)'
;CFMSFYLTFLANMCLIPLDDLIILGCCDVTDPTHHWAWSSAARLVHTQSSRCLWAEPGSHLQLESCGASPAWSCSTSNGALGLALTHLYLNVQGAQVGLGDHLQTTGWRRSYEDNLNLSSCFSVSDPVGPDHLEVQPDPVHSGSGLQVSWSRSAGHVDRYDVSVEDSSSGSILRTTVMDSAAPQSMFFSLSPGTRYTVSVVASSGTKTSSPVQTRTATAPSTVDSLQVVSLSPDVLSVSWRAGPGRVENFRVLLTDQDGVLLKNVTLENTSSSAELDGLQPGTPYTITVVTEAAGLQSSASTQVTTAPAPVSGLVLDSAGSSDSLRASWFSPAGGLDSYLVALWGSGSAPQRRRLQPNTTQVEFEGLTPGRSYQLSVSSSAGGRSSETRTRGRTVPAPVSGLFLSADSRELQLSWTPPAGDWENYSVVLRNGSEVLVNRTVGKLTRRHVFSVLDLGLLPGRLYSAEVTVHSGILGNRAVCSARIAPSPVQLSVHQADETTLSVLWTRPAGHWDGFMALLRQTDGVLDQRNLSRDAMGVSFTGLTAGRHYTITVMTSSGDLTSSTSVMAWTSPSQVGGLQLSNLGSIDSLQARWEPASGDLDSYQVLLVHDSSVIKNESLTADTSSVTFPGLRPGALYRVVVTTVRTGRTSRQTVAEGRTGPDGVRGVSGLGTSGSHLCFLQMMWFCWFIRLSAALEWFAAECELIGMWIRTSKSEAMVL
;
A
#
# COMPACT_ATOMS: atom_id res chain seq x y z
N CYS A 1 60.62 81.80 -0.98
CA CYS A 1 61.82 82.49 -1.49
C CYS A 1 62.19 83.66 -0.58
N PHE A 2 62.78 83.37 0.58
CA PHE A 2 63.37 84.34 1.50
C PHE A 2 64.67 83.71 2.02
N MET A 3 65.73 83.88 1.24
CA MET A 3 67.10 83.42 1.53
C MET A 3 68.04 84.44 0.90
N SER A 4 69.10 84.80 1.63
CA SER A 4 70.22 85.58 1.08
C SER A 4 70.95 84.75 0.03
N PHE A 5 71.47 85.41 -1.00
CA PHE A 5 72.32 84.79 -2.03
C PHE A 5 73.36 85.82 -2.48
N TYR A 6 74.48 85.37 -3.03
CA TYR A 6 75.45 86.29 -3.64
C TYR A 6 75.35 86.23 -5.17
N LEU A 7 75.63 87.36 -5.83
CA LEU A 7 75.58 87.48 -7.29
C LEU A 7 76.99 87.28 -7.85
N THR A 8 77.23 86.16 -8.55
CA THR A 8 78.55 85.81 -9.07
C THR A 8 78.70 86.07 -10.55
N PHE A 9 79.90 86.44 -10.99
CA PHE A 9 80.29 86.50 -12.41
C PHE A 9 81.50 85.58 -12.62
N LEU A 10 81.26 84.39 -13.17
CA LEU A 10 82.20 83.25 -13.15
C LEU A 10 82.44 82.68 -11.73
N ALA A 11 83.14 81.54 -11.66
CA ALA A 11 83.40 80.87 -10.39
C ALA A 11 84.28 81.72 -9.47
N ASN A 12 83.84 81.86 -8.21
CA ASN A 12 84.52 82.56 -7.11
C ASN A 12 84.66 84.10 -7.21
N MET A 13 83.98 84.80 -8.13
CA MET A 13 83.93 86.27 -8.14
C MET A 13 82.52 86.83 -7.90
N CYS A 14 82.42 87.87 -7.05
CA CYS A 14 81.20 88.46 -6.50
C CYS A 14 81.15 89.99 -6.67
N LEU A 15 79.94 90.56 -6.67
CA LEU A 15 79.73 92.00 -6.46
C LEU A 15 79.88 92.36 -4.98
N ILE A 16 80.82 93.25 -4.68
CA ILE A 16 81.14 93.71 -3.32
C ILE A 16 80.92 95.23 -3.25
N PRO A 17 80.15 95.75 -2.28
CA PRO A 17 80.06 97.18 -2.03
C PRO A 17 81.29 97.67 -1.25
N LEU A 18 81.97 98.67 -1.78
CA LEU A 18 83.03 99.41 -1.10
C LEU A 18 82.61 100.88 -1.00
N ASP A 19 82.23 101.29 0.21
CA ASP A 19 81.53 102.55 0.50
C ASP A 19 80.24 102.71 -0.35
N ASP A 20 80.21 103.66 -1.28
CA ASP A 20 79.08 103.89 -2.21
C ASP A 20 79.29 103.26 -3.60
N LEU A 21 80.46 102.67 -3.90
CA LEU A 21 80.78 102.09 -5.21
C LEU A 21 80.73 100.56 -5.18
N ILE A 22 80.25 99.94 -6.27
CA ILE A 22 80.28 98.48 -6.43
C ILE A 22 81.50 98.04 -7.25
N ILE A 23 82.26 97.07 -6.73
CA ILE A 23 83.43 96.47 -7.36
C ILE A 23 83.30 94.95 -7.52
N LEU A 24 84.17 94.35 -8.31
CA LEU A 24 84.24 92.90 -8.51
C LEU A 24 85.41 92.30 -7.70
N GLY A 25 85.15 91.36 -6.80
CA GLY A 25 86.17 90.73 -5.94
C GLY A 25 85.92 89.25 -5.67
N CYS A 26 86.80 88.60 -4.92
CA CYS A 26 86.65 87.17 -4.57
C CYS A 26 85.49 86.96 -3.58
N CYS A 27 84.66 85.95 -3.81
CA CYS A 27 83.55 85.61 -2.92
C CYS A 27 84.05 85.00 -1.60
N ASP A 28 83.72 85.64 -0.47
CA ASP A 28 83.63 84.96 0.82
C ASP A 28 82.15 84.75 1.16
N VAL A 29 81.74 83.51 1.39
CA VAL A 29 80.35 83.12 1.69
C VAL A 29 80.01 83.45 3.16
N THR A 30 81.00 83.47 4.04
CA THR A 30 80.81 83.73 5.48
C THR A 30 80.64 85.21 5.82
N ASP A 31 81.00 86.11 4.90
CA ASP A 31 80.84 87.55 5.08
C ASP A 31 79.48 88.07 4.53
N PRO A 32 78.58 88.58 5.39
CA PRO A 32 77.29 89.12 4.98
C PRO A 32 77.39 90.44 4.18
N THR A 33 78.58 91.06 4.07
CA THR A 33 78.83 92.22 3.19
C THR A 33 78.81 91.87 1.69
N HIS A 34 78.75 90.58 1.35
CA HIS A 34 78.69 90.10 -0.05
C HIS A 34 77.29 89.61 -0.47
N HIS A 35 76.31 89.70 0.44
CA HIS A 35 75.01 89.04 0.31
C HIS A 35 73.93 90.00 -0.22
N TRP A 36 73.10 89.48 -1.13
CA TRP A 36 72.05 90.21 -1.84
C TRP A 36 70.70 89.49 -1.70
N ALA A 37 69.62 90.25 -1.79
CA ALA A 37 68.24 89.76 -1.71
C ALA A 37 67.36 90.41 -2.78
N TRP A 38 66.33 89.71 -3.25
CA TRP A 38 65.29 90.30 -4.11
C TRP A 38 64.16 90.84 -3.26
N SER A 39 63.84 92.12 -3.44
CA SER A 39 62.59 92.70 -2.94
C SER A 39 61.40 92.29 -3.81
N SER A 40 60.19 92.40 -3.25
CA SER A 40 58.92 92.17 -3.97
C SER A 40 58.69 93.11 -5.16
N ALA A 41 59.39 94.26 -5.20
CA ALA A 41 59.37 95.23 -6.29
C ALA A 41 60.43 94.97 -7.38
N ALA A 42 61.00 93.76 -7.44
CA ALA A 42 62.06 93.38 -8.38
C ALA A 42 63.32 94.29 -8.30
N ARG A 43 63.69 94.74 -7.10
CA ARG A 43 64.96 95.44 -6.83
C ARG A 43 65.92 94.53 -6.06
N LEU A 44 67.21 94.57 -6.40
CA LEU A 44 68.28 93.92 -5.65
C LEU A 44 68.66 94.78 -4.43
N VAL A 45 68.48 94.22 -3.24
CA VAL A 45 68.81 94.83 -1.94
C VAL A 45 70.09 94.20 -1.42
N HIS A 46 71.07 95.00 -0.99
CA HIS A 46 72.22 94.51 -0.26
C HIS A 46 71.82 94.20 1.19
N THR A 47 72.04 92.98 1.67
CA THR A 47 71.37 92.49 2.90
C THR A 47 71.86 93.19 4.17
N GLN A 48 73.14 93.58 4.23
CA GLN A 48 73.71 94.21 5.41
C GLN A 48 73.40 95.72 5.48
N SER A 49 73.49 96.44 4.35
CA SER A 49 73.26 97.90 4.33
C SER A 49 71.81 98.30 4.04
N SER A 50 70.96 97.35 3.63
CA SER A 50 69.55 97.58 3.24
C SER A 50 69.34 98.62 2.12
N ARG A 51 70.40 99.03 1.42
CA ARG A 51 70.36 99.87 0.22
C ARG A 51 70.21 98.99 -1.03
N CYS A 52 69.71 99.58 -2.11
CA CYS A 52 69.47 98.85 -3.36
C CYS A 52 70.57 99.12 -4.40
N LEU A 53 70.82 98.14 -5.26
CA LEU A 53 71.73 98.26 -6.40
C LEU A 53 71.16 99.25 -7.43
N TRP A 54 71.85 100.37 -7.63
CA TRP A 54 71.43 101.45 -8.51
C TRP A 54 72.42 101.66 -9.65
N ALA A 55 71.89 102.01 -10.82
CA ALA A 55 72.66 102.43 -11.98
C ALA A 55 71.80 103.26 -12.94
N GLU A 56 72.42 104.25 -13.58
CA GLU A 56 71.86 105.08 -14.64
C GLU A 56 72.68 104.89 -15.94
N PRO A 57 72.12 105.07 -17.14
CA PRO A 57 72.87 104.86 -18.39
C PRO A 57 74.14 105.73 -18.46
N GLY A 58 75.30 105.09 -18.56
CA GLY A 58 76.61 105.76 -18.61
C GLY A 58 77.29 105.97 -17.25
N SER A 59 76.72 105.51 -16.14
CA SER A 59 77.33 105.56 -14.80
C SER A 59 77.91 104.21 -14.34
N HIS A 60 78.79 104.25 -13.33
CA HIS A 60 79.17 103.06 -12.55
C HIS A 60 78.04 102.66 -11.59
N LEU A 61 78.07 101.40 -11.13
CA LEU A 61 77.11 100.89 -10.14
C LEU A 61 77.39 101.42 -8.74
N GLN A 62 76.32 101.79 -8.05
CA GLN A 62 76.36 102.36 -6.70
C GLN A 62 75.23 101.78 -5.82
N LEU A 63 75.29 102.05 -4.52
CA LEU A 63 74.18 101.81 -3.60
C LEU A 63 73.32 103.06 -3.46
N GLU A 64 71.99 102.92 -3.53
CA GLU A 64 71.05 104.04 -3.41
C GLU A 64 69.90 103.68 -2.45
N SER A 65 69.14 104.70 -2.02
CA SER A 65 67.88 104.45 -1.33
C SER A 65 66.95 103.57 -2.19
N CYS A 66 66.39 102.50 -1.61
CA CYS A 66 65.56 101.54 -2.34
C CYS A 66 64.30 102.16 -2.97
N GLY A 67 63.87 103.35 -2.56
CA GLY A 67 62.77 104.09 -3.18
C GLY A 67 63.09 104.58 -4.60
N ALA A 68 64.31 105.08 -4.81
CA ALA A 68 64.80 105.64 -6.08
C ALA A 68 65.44 104.60 -7.02
N SER A 69 65.78 103.41 -6.50
CA SER A 69 66.35 102.32 -7.31
C SER A 69 65.46 101.90 -8.49
N PRO A 70 66.03 101.69 -9.69
CA PRO A 70 65.29 101.04 -10.77
C PRO A 70 65.04 99.55 -10.45
N ALA A 71 64.07 98.95 -11.16
CA ALA A 71 63.81 97.52 -11.10
C ALA A 71 64.75 96.77 -12.06
N TRP A 72 65.11 95.55 -11.68
CA TRP A 72 66.02 94.66 -12.40
C TRP A 72 65.26 93.43 -12.92
N SER A 73 65.65 92.95 -14.10
CA SER A 73 65.13 91.73 -14.73
C SER A 73 66.25 90.70 -14.87
N CYS A 74 65.87 89.42 -14.78
CA CYS A 74 66.78 88.28 -14.89
C CYS A 74 66.26 87.34 -15.97
N SER A 75 66.96 87.20 -17.09
CA SER A 75 66.53 86.32 -18.19
C SER A 75 66.95 84.87 -17.93
N THR A 76 65.97 83.97 -17.85
CA THR A 76 66.15 82.62 -17.29
C THR A 76 66.93 81.63 -18.14
N SER A 77 67.18 81.91 -19.43
CA SER A 77 67.95 81.00 -20.29
C SER A 77 69.46 81.15 -20.15
N ASN A 78 69.97 82.36 -19.91
CA ASN A 78 71.42 82.66 -19.92
C ASN A 78 71.96 83.40 -18.68
N GLY A 79 71.12 83.78 -17.71
CA GLY A 79 71.56 84.42 -16.45
C GLY A 79 71.85 85.92 -16.53
N ALA A 80 71.67 86.54 -17.70
CA ALA A 80 71.86 87.97 -17.89
C ALA A 80 70.95 88.80 -16.98
N LEU A 81 71.55 89.73 -16.23
CA LEU A 81 70.86 90.66 -15.34
C LEU A 81 70.94 92.08 -15.90
N GLY A 82 69.78 92.70 -16.10
CA GLY A 82 69.65 94.01 -16.75
C GLY A 82 68.48 94.81 -16.21
N LEU A 83 68.42 96.10 -16.54
CA LEU A 83 67.34 96.97 -16.06
C LEU A 83 66.00 96.54 -16.69
N ALA A 84 64.95 96.44 -15.88
CA ALA A 84 63.68 95.84 -16.32
C ALA A 84 62.93 96.65 -17.40
N LEU A 85 63.30 97.91 -17.62
CA LEU A 85 62.63 98.85 -18.52
C LEU A 85 63.54 99.38 -19.66
N THR A 86 64.80 98.95 -19.73
CA THR A 86 65.74 99.39 -20.78
C THR A 86 66.56 98.20 -21.30
N HIS A 87 67.06 98.29 -22.53
CA HIS A 87 67.90 97.24 -23.14
C HIS A 87 69.37 97.30 -22.67
N LEU A 88 69.60 97.61 -21.39
CA LEU A 88 70.92 97.75 -20.77
C LEU A 88 71.17 96.65 -19.74
N TYR A 89 72.35 96.06 -19.79
CA TYR A 89 72.75 94.88 -19.03
C TYR A 89 74.03 95.12 -18.23
N LEU A 90 74.21 94.39 -17.12
CA LEU A 90 75.42 94.43 -16.30
C LEU A 90 76.62 93.85 -17.06
N ASN A 91 77.59 94.70 -17.38
CA ASN A 91 78.82 94.31 -18.06
C ASN A 91 80.06 94.71 -17.23
N VAL A 92 81.13 93.92 -17.34
CA VAL A 92 82.36 94.10 -16.56
C VAL A 92 83.36 94.92 -17.38
N GLN A 93 83.87 95.99 -16.78
CA GLN A 93 84.84 96.91 -17.37
C GLN A 93 86.10 96.96 -16.50
N GLY A 94 86.93 95.91 -16.60
CA GLY A 94 88.10 95.74 -15.74
C GLY A 94 87.70 95.34 -14.31
N ALA A 95 88.16 96.11 -13.31
CA ALA A 95 87.85 95.88 -11.89
C ALA A 95 86.51 96.48 -11.44
N GLN A 96 85.83 97.22 -12.32
CA GLN A 96 84.54 97.86 -12.06
C GLN A 96 83.45 97.26 -12.95
N VAL A 97 82.20 97.46 -12.55
CA VAL A 97 81.02 96.96 -13.26
C VAL A 97 80.10 98.13 -13.59
N GLY A 98 79.44 98.09 -14.75
CA GLY A 98 78.55 99.14 -15.24
C GLY A 98 77.49 98.64 -16.21
N LEU A 99 76.71 99.54 -16.79
CA LEU A 99 75.68 99.21 -17.77
C LEU A 99 76.18 99.32 -19.21
N GLY A 100 75.89 98.32 -20.03
CA GLY A 100 76.16 98.31 -21.48
C GLY A 100 74.98 97.80 -22.30
N ASP A 101 74.95 98.16 -23.58
CA ASP A 101 73.92 97.84 -24.58
C ASP A 101 74.14 96.49 -25.27
N HIS A 102 75.40 96.07 -25.44
CA HIS A 102 75.76 94.80 -26.05
C HIS A 102 75.71 93.61 -25.08
N LEU A 103 74.92 92.59 -25.44
CA LEU A 103 74.69 91.35 -24.69
C LEU A 103 75.86 90.34 -24.79
N GLN A 104 77.10 90.82 -24.61
CA GLN A 104 78.31 89.99 -24.61
C GLN A 104 78.45 89.24 -23.28
N THR A 105 78.04 87.96 -23.28
CA THR A 105 78.32 86.94 -22.24
C THR A 105 78.31 87.46 -20.80
N THR A 106 77.17 88.00 -20.38
CA THR A 106 76.95 88.48 -19.00
C THR A 106 76.70 87.28 -18.08
N GLY A 107 77.79 86.54 -17.77
CA GLY A 107 77.83 85.25 -17.06
C GLY A 107 77.45 85.31 -15.57
N TRP A 108 76.52 86.19 -15.23
CA TRP A 108 75.98 86.36 -13.89
C TRP A 108 75.18 85.12 -13.49
N ARG A 109 75.44 84.60 -12.30
CA ARG A 109 74.68 83.51 -11.71
C ARG A 109 74.29 83.85 -10.29
N ARG A 110 73.09 83.38 -9.94
CA ARG A 110 72.57 83.36 -8.59
C ARG A 110 73.12 82.10 -7.92
N SER A 111 74.14 82.25 -7.10
CA SER A 111 74.70 81.12 -6.35
C SER A 111 73.90 80.94 -5.07
N TYR A 112 73.18 79.83 -4.98
CA TYR A 112 72.74 79.27 -3.70
C TYR A 112 73.85 78.37 -3.14
N GLU A 113 73.78 78.01 -1.86
CA GLU A 113 74.88 77.38 -1.10
C GLU A 113 75.29 75.97 -1.61
N ASP A 114 74.56 75.40 -2.58
CA ASP A 114 74.63 73.98 -2.92
C ASP A 114 75.81 73.52 -3.80
N ASN A 115 76.66 74.40 -4.34
CA ASN A 115 77.77 73.97 -5.22
C ASN A 115 79.01 74.91 -5.25
N LEU A 116 79.70 75.02 -4.11
CA LEU A 116 81.16 75.22 -4.13
C LEU A 116 81.84 73.94 -3.67
N ASN A 117 82.71 73.40 -4.52
CA ASN A 117 83.26 72.05 -4.42
C ASN A 117 84.39 71.98 -3.36
N LEU A 118 84.00 72.11 -2.09
CA LEU A 118 84.81 71.82 -0.92
C LEU A 118 84.73 70.32 -0.63
N SER A 119 85.65 69.57 -1.24
CA SER A 119 85.99 68.24 -0.72
C SER A 119 86.42 68.37 0.74
N SER A 120 85.94 67.45 1.59
CA SER A 120 86.11 67.47 3.06
C SER A 120 85.28 68.51 3.84
N CYS A 121 83.97 68.24 4.03
CA CYS A 121 83.40 67.97 5.37
C CYS A 121 81.87 67.72 5.34
N PHE A 122 81.41 66.58 4.80
CA PHE A 122 80.11 66.02 5.18
C PHE A 122 80.30 64.94 6.24
N SER A 123 80.02 65.26 7.50
CA SER A 123 79.70 64.23 8.48
C SER A 123 78.30 63.70 8.15
N VAL A 124 78.24 62.59 7.41
CA VAL A 124 76.98 61.85 7.24
C VAL A 124 76.48 61.50 8.64
N SER A 125 75.40 62.13 9.08
CA SER A 125 74.74 61.74 10.33
C SER A 125 74.20 60.33 10.17
N ASP A 126 74.23 59.53 11.25
CA ASP A 126 73.71 58.18 11.19
C ASP A 126 72.18 58.26 10.91
N PRO A 127 71.66 57.59 9.86
CA PRO A 127 70.24 57.69 9.53
C PRO A 127 69.41 57.06 10.65
N VAL A 128 68.31 57.73 11.03
CA VAL A 128 67.39 57.24 12.05
C VAL A 128 66.39 56.27 11.41
N GLY A 129 65.97 55.24 12.12
CA GLY A 129 64.91 54.34 11.65
C GLY A 129 63.55 55.05 11.54
N PRO A 130 62.57 54.48 10.81
CA PRO A 130 61.23 55.06 10.73
C PRO A 130 60.48 54.96 12.08
N ASP A 131 59.92 56.08 12.55
CA ASP A 131 59.20 56.15 13.84
C ASP A 131 57.96 55.22 13.92
N HIS A 132 57.32 54.93 12.79
CA HIS A 132 56.17 54.04 12.69
C HIS A 132 56.35 53.03 11.56
N LEU A 133 56.05 51.76 11.87
CA LEU A 133 56.02 50.62 10.94
C LEU A 133 54.69 49.87 11.13
N GLU A 134 53.91 49.77 10.06
CA GLU A 134 52.62 49.08 10.02
C GLU A 134 52.68 47.95 8.97
N VAL A 135 52.01 46.84 9.26
CA VAL A 135 51.92 45.71 8.33
C VAL A 135 50.50 45.17 8.34
N GLN A 136 49.85 45.18 7.18
CA GLN A 136 48.49 44.70 6.98
C GLN A 136 48.50 43.51 5.99
N PRO A 137 47.59 42.54 6.12
CA PRO A 137 47.39 41.52 5.08
C PRO A 137 46.98 42.18 3.75
N ASP A 138 47.43 41.63 2.62
CA ASP A 138 46.93 42.08 1.31
C ASP A 138 45.41 41.87 1.24
N PRO A 139 44.57 42.90 0.99
CA PRO A 139 43.12 42.75 0.87
C PRO A 139 42.69 41.85 -0.31
N VAL A 140 43.57 41.60 -1.29
CA VAL A 140 43.30 40.68 -2.41
C VAL A 140 43.79 39.26 -2.14
N HIS A 141 44.94 39.10 -1.46
CA HIS A 141 45.59 37.81 -1.20
C HIS A 141 45.98 37.61 0.27
N SER A 142 45.02 37.74 1.19
CA SER A 142 45.31 37.80 2.65
C SER A 142 45.99 36.55 3.25
N GLY A 143 46.02 35.42 2.51
CA GLY A 143 46.78 34.23 2.87
C GLY A 143 48.21 34.16 2.29
N SER A 144 48.58 34.98 1.31
CA SER A 144 49.89 34.89 0.62
C SER A 144 50.54 36.24 0.27
N GLY A 145 49.93 37.36 0.70
CA GLY A 145 50.44 38.72 0.53
C GLY A 145 50.41 39.56 1.81
N LEU A 146 51.41 40.42 1.96
CA LEU A 146 51.51 41.42 3.04
C LEU A 146 51.81 42.79 2.44
N GLN A 147 51.08 43.80 2.89
CA GLN A 147 51.36 45.22 2.66
C GLN A 147 52.15 45.77 3.86
N VAL A 148 53.32 46.32 3.59
CA VAL A 148 54.22 46.93 4.59
C VAL A 148 54.26 48.42 4.34
N SER A 149 53.99 49.25 5.34
CA SER A 149 54.01 50.71 5.27
C SER A 149 54.79 51.31 6.44
N TRP A 150 55.49 52.42 6.22
CA TRP A 150 56.27 53.08 7.27
C TRP A 150 56.23 54.61 7.15
N SER A 151 56.53 55.32 8.24
CA SER A 151 56.79 56.76 8.19
C SER A 151 58.15 57.04 7.54
N ARG A 152 58.33 58.20 6.88
CA ARG A 152 59.67 58.61 6.46
C ARG A 152 60.57 58.85 7.68
N SER A 153 61.83 58.47 7.56
CA SER A 153 62.85 58.64 8.59
C SER A 153 63.27 60.11 8.76
N ALA A 154 63.75 60.46 9.95
CA ALA A 154 64.37 61.76 10.20
C ALA A 154 65.83 61.80 9.71
N GLY A 155 66.19 62.85 8.97
CA GLY A 155 67.53 63.04 8.38
C GLY A 155 67.57 62.78 6.88
N HIS A 156 68.78 62.72 6.32
CA HIS A 156 69.00 62.38 4.92
C HIS A 156 69.02 60.85 4.75
N VAL A 157 68.19 60.32 3.85
CA VAL A 157 68.07 58.88 3.56
C VAL A 157 68.04 58.67 2.05
N ASP A 158 68.87 57.76 1.54
CA ASP A 158 68.94 57.46 0.11
C ASP A 158 67.92 56.38 -0.28
N ARG A 159 67.75 55.37 0.58
CA ARG A 159 66.81 54.25 0.40
C ARG A 159 66.42 53.59 1.72
N TYR A 160 65.32 52.84 1.67
CA TYR A 160 64.91 51.88 2.69
C TYR A 160 65.15 50.47 2.17
N ASP A 161 65.94 49.70 2.90
CA ASP A 161 66.14 48.27 2.71
C ASP A 161 65.09 47.52 3.57
N VAL A 162 64.09 46.92 2.92
CA VAL A 162 62.95 46.24 3.59
C VAL A 162 63.09 44.74 3.42
N SER A 163 62.96 43.99 4.52
CA SER A 163 62.98 42.52 4.47
C SER A 163 61.88 41.87 5.30
N VAL A 164 61.38 40.74 4.79
CA VAL A 164 60.37 39.89 5.40
C VAL A 164 60.99 38.51 5.62
N GLU A 165 61.16 38.12 6.88
CA GLU A 165 61.79 36.87 7.30
C GLU A 165 60.74 35.90 7.86
N ASP A 166 60.68 34.68 7.31
CA ASP A 166 59.91 33.57 7.86
C ASP A 166 60.54 33.12 9.19
N SER A 167 59.77 33.23 10.28
CA SER A 167 60.24 32.93 11.64
C SER A 167 60.52 31.44 11.90
N SER A 168 60.20 30.56 10.93
CA SER A 168 60.35 29.11 11.02
C SER A 168 61.36 28.53 10.03
N SER A 169 61.37 29.02 8.78
CA SER A 169 62.33 28.55 7.76
C SER A 169 63.59 29.42 7.65
N GLY A 170 63.60 30.64 8.21
CA GLY A 170 64.68 31.62 8.03
C GLY A 170 64.79 32.12 6.58
N SER A 171 63.77 31.90 5.74
CA SER A 171 63.74 32.45 4.38
C SER A 171 63.46 33.95 4.43
N ILE A 172 64.26 34.73 3.71
CA ILE A 172 64.18 36.20 3.73
C ILE A 172 63.90 36.72 2.32
N LEU A 173 62.75 37.37 2.14
CA LEU A 173 62.47 38.19 0.97
C LEU A 173 62.97 39.61 1.24
N ARG A 174 63.63 40.24 0.26
CA ARG A 174 64.17 41.60 0.39
C ARG A 174 63.75 42.46 -0.80
N THR A 175 63.49 43.74 -0.55
CA THR A 175 63.30 44.75 -1.59
C THR A 175 63.90 46.10 -1.14
N THR A 176 64.21 46.95 -2.11
CA THR A 176 64.82 48.26 -1.88
C THR A 176 63.89 49.36 -2.40
N VAL A 177 63.48 50.27 -1.53
CA VAL A 177 62.59 51.38 -1.88
C VAL A 177 63.38 52.69 -1.77
N MET A 178 63.53 53.41 -2.88
CA MET A 178 64.22 54.71 -2.90
C MET A 178 63.41 55.76 -2.13
N ASP A 179 64.03 56.72 -1.46
CA ASP A 179 63.30 57.71 -0.62
C ASP A 179 62.31 58.59 -1.42
N SER A 180 62.58 58.78 -2.72
CA SER A 180 61.69 59.46 -3.67
C SER A 180 60.37 58.72 -3.95
N ALA A 181 60.25 57.45 -3.57
CA ALA A 181 59.03 56.66 -3.70
C ALA A 181 58.07 56.87 -2.52
N ALA A 182 56.90 56.22 -2.59
CA ALA A 182 56.02 56.09 -1.42
C ALA A 182 56.63 55.11 -0.41
N PRO A 183 56.56 55.38 0.91
CA PRO A 183 57.15 54.52 1.96
C PRO A 183 56.25 53.32 2.25
N GLN A 184 56.05 52.49 1.23
CA GLN A 184 55.27 51.26 1.29
C GLN A 184 55.83 50.21 0.32
N SER A 185 55.59 48.94 0.59
CA SER A 185 55.94 47.83 -0.29
C SER A 185 54.96 46.65 -0.15
N MET A 186 54.82 45.88 -1.23
CA MET A 186 54.00 44.68 -1.28
C MET A 186 54.89 43.45 -1.40
N PHE A 187 54.64 42.46 -0.54
CA PHE A 187 55.26 41.14 -0.62
C PHE A 187 54.19 40.13 -1.01
N PHE A 188 54.50 39.28 -1.99
CA PHE A 188 53.62 38.22 -2.51
C PHE A 188 54.31 36.86 -2.42
N SER A 189 53.56 35.79 -2.70
CA SER A 189 54.04 34.40 -2.64
C SER A 189 54.57 33.99 -1.26
N LEU A 190 54.03 34.59 -0.20
CA LEU A 190 54.27 34.17 1.17
C LEU A 190 53.52 32.87 1.46
N SER A 191 54.04 32.07 2.38
CA SER A 191 53.41 30.84 2.85
C SER A 191 52.20 31.19 3.73
N PRO A 192 51.00 30.64 3.48
CA PRO A 192 49.84 30.80 4.36
C PRO A 192 50.08 30.24 5.77
N GLY A 193 49.49 30.88 6.79
CA GLY A 193 49.56 30.43 8.19
C GLY A 193 50.94 30.55 8.85
N THR A 194 51.84 31.35 8.29
CA THR A 194 53.24 31.48 8.74
C THR A 194 53.48 32.83 9.42
N ARG A 195 54.30 32.82 10.48
CA ARG A 195 54.72 34.05 11.19
C ARG A 195 55.92 34.68 10.50
N TYR A 196 55.80 35.97 10.20
CA TYR A 196 56.83 36.76 9.54
C TYR A 196 57.33 37.89 10.46
N THR A 197 58.64 38.07 10.50
CA THR A 197 59.28 39.26 11.08
C THR A 197 59.62 40.20 9.94
N VAL A 198 59.02 41.38 9.96
CA VAL A 198 59.26 42.43 8.96
C VAL A 198 60.23 43.43 9.56
N SER A 199 61.29 43.79 8.82
CA SER A 199 62.27 44.78 9.23
C SER A 199 62.51 45.84 8.16
N VAL A 200 62.57 47.10 8.57
CA VAL A 200 62.93 48.24 7.71
C VAL A 200 64.22 48.87 8.24
N VAL A 201 65.20 49.04 7.34
CA VAL A 201 66.47 49.73 7.61
C VAL A 201 66.56 50.94 6.69
N ALA A 202 66.72 52.13 7.25
CA ALA A 202 67.03 53.34 6.48
C ALA A 202 68.54 53.39 6.22
N SER A 203 68.94 53.67 4.98
CA SER A 203 70.32 53.67 4.52
C SER A 203 70.69 55.04 3.94
N SER A 204 71.83 55.60 4.35
CA SER A 204 72.44 56.75 3.65
C SER A 204 73.95 56.61 3.50
N GLY A 205 74.42 56.71 2.26
CA GLY A 205 75.80 56.39 1.87
C GLY A 205 76.19 54.96 2.26
N THR A 206 77.18 54.85 3.15
CA THR A 206 77.64 53.57 3.74
C THR A 206 77.08 53.30 5.14
N LYS A 207 76.21 54.18 5.66
CA LYS A 207 75.64 54.10 7.01
C LYS A 207 74.21 53.58 6.97
N THR A 208 73.84 52.80 7.98
CA THR A 208 72.53 52.16 8.11
C THR A 208 71.97 52.39 9.50
N SER A 209 70.65 52.62 9.59
CA SER A 209 69.94 52.75 10.85
C SER A 209 69.92 51.43 11.63
N SER A 210 69.52 51.48 12.89
CA SER A 210 69.01 50.27 13.57
C SER A 210 67.75 49.77 12.84
N PRO A 211 67.56 48.44 12.71
CA PRO A 211 66.38 47.89 12.07
C PRO A 211 65.15 48.12 12.93
N VAL A 212 64.12 48.76 12.36
CA VAL A 212 62.79 48.83 12.97
C VAL A 212 62.05 47.57 12.58
N GLN A 213 61.58 46.80 13.57
CA GLN A 213 61.01 45.47 13.36
C GLN A 213 59.59 45.35 13.91
N THR A 214 58.74 44.60 13.22
CA THR A 214 57.44 44.16 13.72
C THR A 214 57.16 42.70 13.33
N ARG A 215 56.24 42.05 14.03
CA ARG A 215 55.87 40.64 13.81
C ARG A 215 54.41 40.55 13.36
N THR A 216 54.17 39.77 12.32
CA THR A 216 52.83 39.52 11.78
C THR A 216 52.68 38.06 11.37
N ALA A 217 51.50 37.67 10.88
CA ALA A 217 51.25 36.36 10.28
C ALA A 217 50.37 36.49 9.04
N THR A 218 50.58 35.61 8.07
CA THR A 218 49.64 35.40 6.96
C THR A 218 48.46 34.56 7.44
N ALA A 219 47.25 34.81 6.92
CA ALA A 219 46.11 33.96 7.23
C ALA A 219 46.37 32.52 6.72
N PRO A 220 45.91 31.46 7.42
CA PRO A 220 45.96 30.11 6.89
C PRO A 220 45.09 29.99 5.63
N SER A 221 45.43 29.07 4.73
CA SER A 221 44.51 28.73 3.63
C SER A 221 43.26 28.02 4.15
N THR A 222 42.12 28.24 3.49
CA THR A 222 40.92 27.43 3.68
C THR A 222 41.17 25.97 3.28
N VAL A 223 40.33 25.05 3.77
CA VAL A 223 40.35 23.68 3.25
C VAL A 223 39.82 23.62 1.82
N ASP A 224 40.41 22.75 1.01
CA ASP A 224 40.00 22.47 -0.36
C ASP A 224 39.07 21.26 -0.44
N SER A 225 38.22 21.22 -1.47
CA SER A 225 37.38 20.04 -1.78
C SER A 225 36.54 19.54 -0.60
N LEU A 226 35.94 20.44 0.19
CA LEU A 226 35.06 20.07 1.30
C LEU A 226 33.84 19.29 0.79
N GLN A 227 33.69 18.05 1.25
CA GLN A 227 32.60 17.14 0.92
C GLN A 227 31.91 16.65 2.19
N VAL A 228 30.59 16.45 2.11
CA VAL A 228 29.80 15.91 3.22
C VAL A 228 28.81 14.86 2.71
N VAL A 229 28.78 13.73 3.39
CA VAL A 229 27.93 12.57 3.06
C VAL A 229 27.27 12.08 4.34
N SER A 230 25.94 12.07 4.44
CA SER A 230 25.27 11.34 5.54
C SER A 230 25.33 9.83 5.26
N LEU A 231 25.87 9.11 6.23
CA LEU A 231 26.01 7.66 6.27
C LEU A 231 24.71 7.00 6.77
N SER A 232 24.06 7.65 7.72
CA SER A 232 22.79 7.25 8.33
C SER A 232 21.89 8.50 8.52
N PRO A 233 20.64 8.35 8.98
CA PRO A 233 19.76 9.48 9.30
C PRO A 233 20.31 10.42 10.40
N ASP A 234 21.19 9.91 11.25
CA ASP A 234 21.73 10.56 12.45
C ASP A 234 23.25 10.82 12.41
N VAL A 235 23.95 10.43 11.33
CA VAL A 235 25.41 10.59 11.18
C VAL A 235 25.80 11.21 9.83
N LEU A 236 26.64 12.25 9.89
CA LEU A 236 27.34 12.87 8.75
C LEU A 236 28.83 12.56 8.78
N SER A 237 29.38 12.15 7.64
CA SER A 237 30.82 12.09 7.36
C SER A 237 31.24 13.34 6.59
N VAL A 238 32.22 14.06 7.12
CA VAL A 238 32.80 15.28 6.54
C VAL A 238 34.22 14.95 6.11
N SER A 239 34.62 15.34 4.90
CA SER A 239 35.99 15.15 4.40
C SER A 239 36.48 16.34 3.61
N TRP A 240 37.79 16.60 3.64
CA TRP A 240 38.42 17.75 3.02
C TRP A 240 39.89 17.45 2.65
N ARG A 241 40.49 18.37 1.91
CA ARG A 241 41.94 18.43 1.67
C ARG A 241 42.51 19.65 2.39
N ALA A 242 43.66 19.50 3.02
CA ALA A 242 44.38 20.64 3.58
C ALA A 242 44.79 21.60 2.45
N GLY A 243 44.53 22.89 2.62
CA GLY A 243 45.05 23.92 1.73
C GLY A 243 46.57 24.10 1.87
N PRO A 244 47.21 24.88 0.98
CA PRO A 244 48.64 25.12 1.04
C PRO A 244 49.07 25.93 2.27
N GLY A 245 50.35 25.85 2.63
CA GLY A 245 50.93 26.57 3.77
C GLY A 245 50.94 25.75 5.06
N ARG A 246 51.04 26.45 6.19
CA ARG A 246 51.17 25.88 7.53
C ARG A 246 49.81 25.85 8.23
N VAL A 247 49.48 24.70 8.81
CA VAL A 247 48.28 24.49 9.64
C VAL A 247 48.70 23.94 10.99
N GLU A 248 48.17 24.50 12.07
CA GLU A 248 48.42 24.04 13.45
C GLU A 248 47.33 23.06 13.90
N ASN A 249 46.07 23.34 13.59
CA ASN A 249 44.93 22.45 13.84
C ASN A 249 43.73 22.79 12.95
N PHE A 250 42.76 21.88 12.89
CA PHE A 250 41.44 22.11 12.30
C PHE A 250 40.36 22.20 13.39
N ARG A 251 39.28 22.95 13.16
CA ARG A 251 38.05 22.89 13.95
C ARG A 251 36.84 22.65 13.05
N VAL A 252 36.10 21.58 13.28
CA VAL A 252 34.84 21.28 12.60
C VAL A 252 33.69 21.79 13.47
N LEU A 253 32.97 22.78 12.95
CA LEU A 253 31.79 23.37 13.57
C LEU A 253 30.54 22.84 12.85
N LEU A 254 29.55 22.43 13.63
CA LEU A 254 28.23 22.06 13.15
C LEU A 254 27.21 23.04 13.70
N THR A 255 26.53 23.78 12.84
CA THR A 255 25.39 24.62 13.20
C THR A 255 24.10 24.08 12.61
N ASP A 256 22.99 24.28 13.32
CA ASP A 256 21.66 24.02 12.79
C ASP A 256 21.18 25.14 11.84
N GLN A 257 19.91 25.03 11.43
CA GLN A 257 19.20 25.96 10.56
C GLN A 257 18.95 27.35 11.20
N ASP A 258 18.92 27.43 12.52
CA ASP A 258 18.76 28.68 13.28
C ASP A 258 20.12 29.33 13.62
N GLY A 259 21.22 28.70 13.20
CA GLY A 259 22.59 29.16 13.42
C GLY A 259 23.18 28.76 14.78
N VAL A 260 22.50 27.92 15.56
CA VAL A 260 22.97 27.46 16.87
C VAL A 260 24.09 26.45 16.68
N LEU A 261 25.22 26.66 17.38
CA LEU A 261 26.35 25.75 17.38
C LEU A 261 26.04 24.49 18.19
N LEU A 262 25.89 23.36 17.51
CA LEU A 262 25.60 22.06 18.13
C LEU A 262 26.88 21.29 18.50
N LYS A 263 27.92 21.36 17.66
CA LYS A 263 29.21 20.68 17.90
C LYS A 263 30.39 21.55 17.46
N ASN A 264 31.48 21.42 18.19
CA ASN A 264 32.78 22.05 17.91
C ASN A 264 33.87 21.02 18.21
N VAL A 265 34.49 20.46 17.17
CA VAL A 265 35.47 19.37 17.28
C VAL A 265 36.84 19.89 16.81
N THR A 266 37.80 19.96 17.72
CA THR A 266 39.21 20.23 17.43
C THR A 266 39.93 18.97 16.95
N LEU A 267 40.66 19.06 15.85
CA LEU A 267 41.36 17.95 15.20
C LEU A 267 42.82 18.32 14.89
N GLU A 268 43.70 17.33 14.85
CA GLU A 268 45.11 17.50 14.47
C GLU A 268 45.25 17.97 13.01
N ASN A 269 46.34 18.68 12.70
CA ASN A 269 46.62 19.20 11.35
C ASN A 269 46.83 18.13 10.26
N THR A 270 46.98 16.86 10.64
CA THR A 270 47.02 15.70 9.75
C THR A 270 45.63 15.17 9.37
N SER A 271 44.57 15.64 10.06
CA SER A 271 43.20 15.15 9.88
C SER A 271 42.56 15.67 8.59
N SER A 272 41.97 14.77 7.81
CA SER A 272 41.28 15.06 6.55
C SER A 272 39.80 14.68 6.53
N SER A 273 39.28 14.16 7.65
CA SER A 273 37.88 13.81 7.82
C SER A 273 37.42 13.84 9.28
N ALA A 274 36.12 13.89 9.49
CA ALA A 274 35.45 13.80 10.78
C ALA A 274 34.05 13.19 10.64
N GLU A 275 33.58 12.47 11.66
CA GLU A 275 32.21 11.99 11.76
C GLU A 275 31.43 12.79 12.81
N LEU A 276 30.18 13.12 12.50
CA LEU A 276 29.28 13.92 13.32
C LEU A 276 27.99 13.12 13.54
N ASP A 277 27.86 12.51 14.71
CA ASP A 277 26.73 11.68 15.14
C ASP A 277 25.65 12.47 15.92
N GLY A 278 24.59 11.79 16.37
CA GLY A 278 23.56 12.37 17.24
C GLY A 278 22.68 13.43 16.58
N LEU A 279 22.55 13.39 15.24
CA LEU A 279 21.82 14.38 14.46
C LEU A 279 20.33 14.03 14.34
N GLN A 280 19.50 15.03 14.09
CA GLN A 280 18.10 14.81 13.75
C GLN A 280 17.98 14.39 12.27
N PRO A 281 17.19 13.34 11.95
CA PRO A 281 16.93 12.93 10.57
C PRO A 281 16.21 13.99 9.74
N GLY A 282 16.51 14.05 8.43
CA GLY A 282 15.87 14.96 7.48
C GLY A 282 16.01 16.45 7.79
N THR A 283 16.95 16.83 8.66
CA THR A 283 17.17 18.21 9.12
C THR A 283 18.35 18.84 8.36
N PRO A 284 18.24 20.10 7.90
CA PRO A 284 19.36 20.81 7.29
C PRO A 284 20.36 21.30 8.35
N TYR A 285 21.64 21.14 8.04
CA TYR A 285 22.78 21.55 8.86
C TYR A 285 23.82 22.29 8.01
N THR A 286 24.55 23.21 8.64
CA THR A 286 25.73 23.85 8.04
C THR A 286 26.98 23.33 8.74
N ILE A 287 27.94 22.84 7.96
CA ILE A 287 29.23 22.38 8.45
C ILE A 287 30.26 23.42 8.03
N THR A 288 31.02 23.93 9.00
CA THR A 288 32.11 24.87 8.77
C THR A 288 33.42 24.27 9.27
N VAL A 289 34.37 24.08 8.36
CA VAL A 289 35.73 23.64 8.71
C VAL A 289 36.63 24.87 8.78
N VAL A 290 37.11 25.17 9.99
CA VAL A 290 38.03 26.26 10.29
C VAL A 290 39.46 25.72 10.28
N THR A 291 40.34 26.38 9.54
CA THR A 291 41.78 26.16 9.56
C THR A 291 42.42 27.19 10.49
N GLU A 292 43.30 26.75 11.38
CA GLU A 292 43.96 27.62 12.35
C GLU A 292 45.48 27.54 12.22
N ALA A 293 46.12 28.70 12.20
CA ALA A 293 47.58 28.80 12.26
C ALA A 293 48.01 30.18 12.75
N ALA A 294 49.08 30.22 13.55
CA ALA A 294 49.76 31.41 14.03
C ALA A 294 48.91 32.38 14.89
N GLY A 295 47.66 32.02 15.23
CA GLY A 295 46.67 32.87 15.88
C GLY A 295 45.60 33.46 14.95
N LEU A 296 45.66 33.13 13.65
CA LEU A 296 44.68 33.51 12.63
C LEU A 296 43.84 32.30 12.21
N GLN A 297 42.67 32.59 11.64
CA GLN A 297 41.67 31.58 11.26
C GLN A 297 41.11 31.88 9.87
N SER A 298 40.89 30.83 9.08
CA SER A 298 40.15 30.86 7.81
C SER A 298 39.12 29.73 7.81
N SER A 299 38.04 29.82 7.04
CA SER A 299 36.98 28.79 7.08
C SER A 299 36.31 28.55 5.73
N ALA A 300 35.98 27.29 5.47
CA ALA A 300 35.08 26.88 4.38
C ALA A 300 33.82 26.25 4.96
N SER A 301 32.65 26.56 4.40
CA SER A 301 31.36 26.05 4.86
C SER A 301 30.55 25.41 3.74
N THR A 302 29.72 24.43 4.10
CA THR A 302 28.78 23.78 3.18
C THR A 302 27.49 23.36 3.90
N GLN A 303 26.39 23.33 3.17
CA GLN A 303 25.08 22.92 3.69
C GLN A 303 24.73 21.50 3.23
N VAL A 304 24.13 20.74 4.13
CA VAL A 304 23.68 19.36 3.87
C VAL A 304 22.41 19.08 4.64
N THR A 305 21.56 18.20 4.13
CA THR A 305 20.43 17.63 4.89
C THR A 305 20.79 16.20 5.27
N THR A 306 20.51 15.79 6.51
CA THR A 306 20.61 14.37 6.90
C THR A 306 19.62 13.51 6.11
N ALA A 307 19.84 12.19 6.01
CA ALA A 307 18.80 11.32 5.45
C ALA A 307 17.54 11.39 6.34
N PRO A 308 16.32 11.38 5.77
CA PRO A 308 15.11 11.22 6.58
C PRO A 308 15.12 9.85 7.25
N ALA A 309 14.48 9.70 8.40
CA ALA A 309 14.32 8.37 8.99
C ALA A 309 13.41 7.49 8.11
N PRO A 310 13.63 6.16 8.04
CA PRO A 310 12.68 5.24 7.43
C PRO A 310 11.37 5.21 8.22
N VAL A 311 10.26 4.89 7.55
CA VAL A 311 8.98 4.69 8.25
C VAL A 311 9.02 3.42 9.10
N SER A 312 8.38 3.45 10.27
CA SER A 312 8.28 2.29 11.15
C SER A 312 6.85 1.74 11.18
N GLY A 313 6.68 0.48 11.62
CA GLY A 313 5.36 -0.16 11.68
C GLY A 313 4.66 -0.33 10.33
N LEU A 314 5.39 -0.46 9.22
CA LEU A 314 4.82 -0.54 7.88
C LEU A 314 4.05 -1.85 7.65
N VAL A 315 2.71 -1.76 7.66
CA VAL A 315 1.78 -2.88 7.43
C VAL A 315 1.00 -2.65 6.13
N LEU A 316 0.76 -3.74 5.38
CA LEU A 316 -0.09 -3.77 4.20
C LEU A 316 -1.16 -4.86 4.39
N ASP A 317 -2.37 -4.45 4.76
CA ASP A 317 -3.49 -5.34 5.06
C ASP A 317 -4.57 -5.26 3.97
N SER A 318 -5.34 -6.33 3.81
CA SER A 318 -6.53 -6.40 2.95
C SER A 318 -7.81 -6.01 3.68
N ALA A 319 -7.84 -6.03 5.02
CA ALA A 319 -9.05 -5.78 5.82
C ALA A 319 -10.27 -6.62 5.40
N GLY A 320 -10.04 -7.80 4.81
CA GLY A 320 -11.09 -8.68 4.26
C GLY A 320 -11.46 -8.43 2.80
N SER A 321 -10.91 -7.40 2.15
CA SER A 321 -11.17 -7.05 0.75
C SER A 321 -10.45 -7.95 -0.25
N SER A 322 -11.12 -8.23 -1.37
CA SER A 322 -10.53 -8.96 -2.50
C SER A 322 -9.86 -8.06 -3.56
N ASP A 323 -10.13 -6.76 -3.55
CA ASP A 323 -9.71 -5.82 -4.61
C ASP A 323 -9.03 -4.57 -4.08
N SER A 324 -8.86 -4.45 -2.75
CA SER A 324 -8.11 -3.37 -2.12
C SER A 324 -7.05 -3.85 -1.11
N LEU A 325 -6.05 -2.98 -0.89
CA LEU A 325 -5.06 -3.11 0.17
C LEU A 325 -4.85 -1.74 0.83
N ARG A 326 -4.90 -1.71 2.17
CA ARG A 326 -4.60 -0.54 2.98
C ARG A 326 -3.19 -0.64 3.55
N ALA A 327 -2.34 0.31 3.16
CA ALA A 327 -1.03 0.51 3.74
C ALA A 327 -1.14 1.47 4.94
N SER A 328 -0.41 1.18 6.02
CA SER A 328 -0.31 2.04 7.21
C SER A 328 1.08 1.99 7.82
N TRP A 329 1.52 3.10 8.40
CA TRP A 329 2.85 3.26 9.02
C TRP A 329 2.83 4.37 10.07
N PHE A 330 3.85 4.39 10.94
CA PHE A 330 4.12 5.52 11.81
C PHE A 330 4.99 6.56 11.10
N SER A 331 4.75 7.84 11.39
CA SER A 331 5.57 8.95 10.89
C SER A 331 7.04 8.74 11.28
N PRO A 332 8.00 8.98 10.36
CA PRO A 332 9.41 8.98 10.71
C PRO A 332 9.72 10.14 11.65
N ALA A 333 10.78 10.01 12.45
CA ALA A 333 11.29 11.10 13.27
C ALA A 333 12.06 12.12 12.42
N GLY A 334 12.08 13.38 12.88
CA GLY A 334 12.81 14.48 12.22
C GLY A 334 12.04 15.14 11.07
N GLY A 335 12.78 15.81 10.18
CA GLY A 335 12.25 16.51 9.01
C GLY A 335 11.77 15.57 7.90
N LEU A 336 10.69 15.96 7.21
CA LEU A 336 10.12 15.20 6.09
C LEU A 336 9.40 16.13 5.11
N ASP A 337 9.78 16.07 3.83
CA ASP A 337 9.14 16.86 2.76
C ASP A 337 7.89 16.14 2.20
N SER A 338 8.01 14.83 1.95
CA SER A 338 6.95 14.00 1.38
C SER A 338 7.24 12.50 1.49
N TYR A 339 6.22 11.67 1.26
CA TYR A 339 6.41 10.25 0.97
C TYR A 339 6.23 9.98 -0.52
N LEU A 340 7.00 9.05 -1.06
CA LEU A 340 6.71 8.36 -2.32
C LEU A 340 6.35 6.92 -2.00
N VAL A 341 5.09 6.54 -2.24
CA VAL A 341 4.60 5.18 -2.02
C VAL A 341 4.42 4.49 -3.37
N ALA A 342 4.95 3.27 -3.50
CA ALA A 342 4.80 2.44 -4.69
C ALA A 342 4.26 1.05 -4.31
N LEU A 343 3.23 0.59 -5.01
CA LEU A 343 2.65 -0.75 -4.89
C LEU A 343 2.78 -1.48 -6.23
N TRP A 344 3.30 -2.71 -6.23
CA TRP A 344 3.38 -3.54 -7.44
C TRP A 344 3.23 -5.02 -7.13
N GLY A 345 2.56 -5.75 -8.03
CA GLY A 345 2.45 -7.21 -8.02
C GLY A 345 2.88 -7.80 -9.35
N SER A 346 3.13 -9.12 -9.39
CA SER A 346 3.53 -9.83 -10.62
C SER A 346 2.52 -9.62 -11.75
N GLY A 347 2.96 -9.06 -12.87
CA GLY A 347 2.12 -8.81 -14.05
C GLY A 347 1.14 -7.64 -13.91
N SER A 348 1.21 -6.84 -12.84
CA SER A 348 0.41 -5.61 -12.68
C SER A 348 1.27 -4.35 -12.84
N ALA A 349 0.71 -3.28 -13.39
CA ALA A 349 1.38 -2.00 -13.48
C ALA A 349 1.63 -1.42 -12.06
N PRO A 350 2.80 -0.82 -11.79
CA PRO A 350 3.10 -0.26 -10.48
C PRO A 350 2.26 1.00 -10.22
N GLN A 351 1.43 0.98 -9.18
CA GLN A 351 0.71 2.16 -8.71
C GLN A 351 1.65 3.00 -7.83
N ARG A 352 1.87 4.27 -8.19
CA ARG A 352 2.74 5.20 -7.44
C ARG A 352 1.93 6.41 -6.97
N ARG A 353 2.13 6.84 -5.73
CA ARG A 353 1.47 8.01 -5.11
C ARG A 353 2.48 8.83 -4.32
N ARG A 354 2.48 10.15 -4.52
CA ARG A 354 3.22 11.08 -3.66
C ARG A 354 2.26 11.62 -2.60
N LEU A 355 2.62 11.50 -1.33
CA LEU A 355 1.77 11.85 -0.19
C LEU A 355 2.41 12.97 0.64
N GLN A 356 1.58 13.73 1.34
CA GLN A 356 2.01 14.78 2.27
C GLN A 356 2.65 14.17 3.53
N PRO A 357 3.58 14.87 4.21
CA PRO A 357 4.34 14.32 5.33
C PRO A 357 3.48 13.95 6.55
N ASN A 358 2.30 14.56 6.68
CA ASN A 358 1.28 14.24 7.71
C ASN A 358 0.49 12.92 7.45
N THR A 359 0.69 12.26 6.31
CA THR A 359 -0.10 11.09 5.91
C THR A 359 0.51 9.79 6.43
N THR A 360 -0.25 9.02 7.22
CA THR A 360 0.19 7.74 7.84
C THR A 360 -0.48 6.50 7.24
N GLN A 361 -1.42 6.67 6.31
CA GLN A 361 -2.14 5.56 5.68
C GLN A 361 -2.54 5.91 4.24
N VAL A 362 -2.66 4.89 3.38
CA VAL A 362 -3.17 5.02 2.01
C VAL A 362 -3.81 3.71 1.54
N GLU A 363 -4.89 3.81 0.77
CA GLU A 363 -5.63 2.66 0.26
C GLU A 363 -5.49 2.54 -1.26
N PHE A 364 -5.14 1.34 -1.72
CA PHE A 364 -5.00 0.98 -3.12
C PHE A 364 -6.16 0.09 -3.55
N GLU A 365 -6.79 0.42 -4.67
CA GLU A 365 -8.00 -0.23 -5.19
C GLU A 365 -7.75 -0.77 -6.61
N GLY A 366 -8.70 -1.57 -7.12
CA GLY A 366 -8.61 -2.18 -8.44
C GLY A 366 -7.53 -3.27 -8.53
N LEU A 367 -7.21 -3.90 -7.40
CA LEU A 367 -6.21 -4.94 -7.28
C LEU A 367 -6.79 -6.31 -7.67
N THR A 368 -5.91 -7.23 -8.07
CA THR A 368 -6.29 -8.58 -8.45
C THR A 368 -6.56 -9.43 -7.20
N PRO A 369 -7.69 -10.15 -7.09
CA PRO A 369 -7.97 -11.02 -5.94
C PRO A 369 -6.92 -12.09 -5.70
N GLY A 370 -6.59 -12.33 -4.42
CA GLY A 370 -5.57 -13.28 -3.98
C GLY A 370 -4.12 -12.99 -4.43
N ARG A 371 -3.85 -11.90 -5.15
CA ARG A 371 -2.51 -11.57 -5.61
C ARG A 371 -1.66 -11.02 -4.47
N SER A 372 -0.40 -11.46 -4.41
CA SER A 372 0.61 -10.88 -3.53
C SER A 372 1.20 -9.62 -4.14
N TYR A 373 1.20 -8.54 -3.36
CA TYR A 373 1.74 -7.24 -3.74
C TYR A 373 2.90 -6.86 -2.82
N GLN A 374 3.90 -6.24 -3.40
CA GLN A 374 5.01 -5.61 -2.69
C GLN A 374 4.77 -4.10 -2.64
N LEU A 375 4.95 -3.53 -1.45
CA LEU A 375 4.84 -2.11 -1.19
C LEU A 375 6.23 -1.57 -0.83
N SER A 376 6.56 -0.38 -1.32
CA SER A 376 7.57 0.46 -0.72
C SER A 376 7.03 1.84 -0.34
N VAL A 377 7.55 2.36 0.77
CA VAL A 377 7.34 3.73 1.24
C VAL A 377 8.73 4.35 1.35
N SER A 378 9.00 5.34 0.51
CA SER A 378 10.21 6.16 0.58
C SER A 378 9.90 7.50 1.25
N SER A 379 10.52 7.78 2.39
CA SER A 379 10.55 9.13 2.96
C SER A 379 11.57 9.99 2.22
N SER A 380 11.26 11.27 1.96
CA SER A 380 12.16 12.22 1.28
C SER A 380 12.37 13.48 2.10
N ALA A 381 13.61 13.93 2.28
CA ALA A 381 13.97 15.21 2.86
C ALA A 381 15.24 15.77 2.17
N GLY A 382 15.22 17.03 1.73
CA GLY A 382 16.40 17.72 1.19
C GLY A 382 17.07 17.02 0.00
N GLY A 383 16.29 16.37 -0.86
CA GLY A 383 16.78 15.58 -2.00
C GLY A 383 17.34 14.19 -1.64
N ARG A 384 17.36 13.81 -0.36
CA ARG A 384 17.78 12.50 0.13
C ARG A 384 16.56 11.66 0.51
N SER A 385 16.68 10.33 0.48
CA SER A 385 15.55 9.43 0.74
C SER A 385 15.94 8.12 1.43
N SER A 386 14.99 7.61 2.23
CA SER A 386 15.09 6.32 2.94
C SER A 386 13.88 5.47 2.59
N GLU A 387 14.05 4.18 2.29
CA GLU A 387 12.97 3.31 1.81
C GLU A 387 12.71 2.13 2.75
N THR A 388 11.44 1.94 3.11
CA THR A 388 10.96 0.75 3.84
C THR A 388 10.05 -0.07 2.93
N ARG A 389 10.16 -1.40 2.97
CA ARG A 389 9.38 -2.31 2.12
C ARG A 389 8.62 -3.34 2.94
N THR A 390 7.43 -3.70 2.47
CA THR A 390 6.63 -4.79 3.04
C THR A 390 5.90 -5.55 1.93
N ARG A 391 5.19 -6.63 2.29
CA ARG A 391 4.32 -7.38 1.38
C ARG A 391 2.97 -7.61 2.02
N GLY A 392 1.94 -7.63 1.19
CA GLY A 392 0.57 -7.96 1.56
C GLY A 392 -0.07 -8.77 0.45
N ARG A 393 -1.27 -9.28 0.70
CA ARG A 393 -2.02 -10.09 -0.28
C ARG A 393 -3.49 -9.72 -0.16
N THR A 394 -4.17 -9.54 -1.29
CA THR A 394 -5.63 -9.38 -1.32
C THR A 394 -6.32 -10.68 -0.94
N VAL A 395 -7.54 -10.65 -0.41
CA VAL A 395 -8.32 -11.86 -0.19
C VAL A 395 -8.65 -12.50 -1.56
N PRO A 396 -8.60 -13.84 -1.73
CA PRO A 396 -9.06 -14.46 -2.96
C PRO A 396 -10.55 -14.18 -3.21
N ALA A 397 -10.97 -14.13 -4.47
CA ALA A 397 -12.41 -14.14 -4.78
C ALA A 397 -13.00 -15.52 -4.39
N PRO A 398 -14.27 -15.59 -3.94
CA PRO A 398 -14.92 -16.86 -3.66
C PRO A 398 -15.19 -17.61 -4.98
N VAL A 399 -15.41 -18.93 -4.90
CA VAL A 399 -15.87 -19.69 -6.08
C VAL A 399 -17.26 -19.22 -6.50
N SER A 400 -17.50 -19.21 -7.82
CA SER A 400 -18.81 -18.91 -8.41
C SER A 400 -19.51 -20.23 -8.81
N GLY A 401 -20.80 -20.15 -9.15
CA GLY A 401 -21.56 -21.32 -9.66
C GLY A 401 -21.56 -22.53 -8.73
N LEU A 402 -21.45 -22.32 -7.42
CA LEU A 402 -21.35 -23.40 -6.43
C LEU A 402 -22.67 -24.16 -6.33
N PHE A 403 -22.67 -25.42 -6.76
CA PHE A 403 -23.85 -26.27 -6.81
C PHE A 403 -23.54 -27.65 -6.23
N LEU A 404 -24.47 -28.19 -5.44
CA LEU A 404 -24.40 -29.53 -4.86
C LEU A 404 -25.54 -30.38 -5.45
N SER A 405 -25.19 -31.26 -6.37
CA SER A 405 -26.12 -32.22 -6.98
C SER A 405 -26.19 -33.47 -6.12
N ALA A 406 -27.39 -33.97 -5.84
CA ALA A 406 -27.60 -35.23 -5.14
C ALA A 406 -28.16 -36.30 -6.09
N ASP A 407 -27.52 -37.47 -6.12
CA ASP A 407 -28.07 -38.71 -6.65
C ASP A 407 -28.23 -39.72 -5.49
N SER A 408 -28.92 -40.82 -5.75
CA SER A 408 -29.16 -41.96 -4.86
C SER A 408 -27.92 -42.58 -4.21
N ARG A 409 -26.72 -42.38 -4.80
CA ARG A 409 -25.45 -42.95 -4.32
C ARG A 409 -24.34 -41.93 -4.06
N GLU A 410 -24.44 -40.74 -4.63
CA GLU A 410 -23.35 -39.75 -4.64
C GLU A 410 -23.88 -38.32 -4.48
N LEU A 411 -23.18 -37.53 -3.68
CA LEU A 411 -23.35 -36.09 -3.59
C LEU A 411 -22.19 -35.42 -4.35
N GLN A 412 -22.50 -34.82 -5.49
CA GLN A 412 -21.52 -34.17 -6.36
C GLN A 412 -21.53 -32.65 -6.14
N LEU A 413 -20.46 -32.14 -5.54
CA LEU A 413 -20.19 -30.70 -5.45
C LEU A 413 -19.46 -30.22 -6.71
N SER A 414 -19.90 -29.12 -7.29
CA SER A 414 -19.28 -28.50 -8.48
C SER A 414 -19.24 -26.98 -8.38
N TRP A 415 -18.21 -26.36 -8.95
CA TRP A 415 -18.00 -24.91 -8.88
C TRP A 415 -17.18 -24.39 -10.08
N THR A 416 -17.39 -23.11 -10.42
CA THR A 416 -16.53 -22.38 -11.36
C THR A 416 -15.38 -21.70 -10.62
N PRO A 417 -14.17 -21.64 -11.22
CA PRO A 417 -13.01 -21.08 -10.56
C PRO A 417 -13.16 -19.57 -10.32
N PRO A 418 -12.54 -19.03 -9.26
CA PRO A 418 -12.56 -17.61 -8.94
C PRO A 418 -11.71 -16.80 -9.91
N ALA A 419 -11.90 -15.48 -9.90
CA ALA A 419 -10.99 -14.54 -10.55
C ALA A 419 -9.71 -14.33 -9.72
N GLY A 420 -8.60 -13.98 -10.38
CA GLY A 420 -7.33 -13.64 -9.74
C GLY A 420 -6.42 -14.85 -9.47
N ASP A 421 -5.67 -14.79 -8.36
CA ASP A 421 -4.60 -15.73 -8.02
C ASP A 421 -4.93 -16.53 -6.74
N TRP A 422 -4.86 -17.86 -6.82
CA TRP A 422 -5.06 -18.77 -5.69
C TRP A 422 -4.21 -20.03 -5.86
N GLU A 423 -3.93 -20.77 -4.78
CA GLU A 423 -3.13 -22.01 -4.86
C GLU A 423 -3.96 -23.29 -4.75
N ASN A 424 -5.01 -23.34 -3.92
CA ASN A 424 -5.83 -24.53 -3.72
C ASN A 424 -7.26 -24.19 -3.24
N TYR A 425 -8.09 -25.23 -3.06
CA TYR A 425 -9.39 -25.13 -2.40
C TYR A 425 -9.45 -26.08 -1.19
N SER A 426 -10.19 -25.73 -0.14
CA SER A 426 -10.68 -26.70 0.85
C SER A 426 -12.17 -26.95 0.66
N VAL A 427 -12.55 -28.22 0.51
CA VAL A 427 -13.92 -28.69 0.38
C VAL A 427 -14.35 -29.31 1.69
N VAL A 428 -15.49 -28.84 2.23
CA VAL A 428 -16.05 -29.30 3.50
C VAL A 428 -17.51 -29.72 3.31
N LEU A 429 -17.90 -30.89 3.83
CA LEU A 429 -19.30 -31.34 3.89
C LEU A 429 -19.74 -31.37 5.36
N ARG A 430 -20.95 -30.86 5.64
CA ARG A 430 -21.48 -30.74 7.00
C ARG A 430 -22.91 -31.28 7.13
N ASN A 431 -23.20 -31.81 8.31
CA ASN A 431 -24.54 -32.18 8.80
C ASN A 431 -24.87 -31.26 9.98
N GLY A 432 -25.46 -30.10 9.69
CA GLY A 432 -25.61 -29.03 10.69
C GLY A 432 -24.25 -28.49 11.14
N SER A 433 -23.92 -28.65 12.43
CA SER A 433 -22.63 -28.25 13.00
C SER A 433 -21.51 -29.27 12.78
N GLU A 434 -21.86 -30.55 12.53
CA GLU A 434 -20.92 -31.65 12.37
C GLU A 434 -20.20 -31.58 11.02
N VAL A 435 -18.88 -31.74 11.01
CA VAL A 435 -18.06 -31.82 9.78
C VAL A 435 -17.84 -33.29 9.43
N LEU A 436 -18.44 -33.72 8.31
CA LEU A 436 -18.32 -35.10 7.81
C LEU A 436 -17.07 -35.29 6.95
N VAL A 437 -16.72 -34.28 6.16
CA VAL A 437 -15.54 -34.29 5.27
C VAL A 437 -14.87 -32.92 5.34
N ASN A 438 -13.54 -32.92 5.40
CA ASN A 438 -12.70 -31.74 5.16
C ASN A 438 -11.48 -32.19 4.35
N ARG A 439 -11.36 -31.71 3.10
CA ARG A 439 -10.29 -32.11 2.17
C ARG A 439 -9.77 -30.92 1.38
N THR A 440 -8.45 -30.78 1.31
CA THR A 440 -7.78 -29.86 0.38
C THR A 440 -7.69 -30.49 -1.00
N VAL A 441 -8.06 -29.74 -2.04
CA VAL A 441 -8.04 -30.16 -3.45
C VAL A 441 -7.31 -29.13 -4.31
N GLY A 442 -6.67 -29.59 -5.38
CA GLY A 442 -5.77 -28.77 -6.19
C GLY A 442 -6.47 -27.65 -6.99
N LYS A 443 -5.68 -26.65 -7.42
CA LYS A 443 -6.13 -25.49 -8.22
C LYS A 443 -6.99 -25.83 -9.45
N LEU A 444 -6.77 -26.99 -10.07
CA LEU A 444 -7.46 -27.43 -11.28
C LEU A 444 -8.77 -28.18 -10.99
N THR A 445 -9.04 -28.58 -9.76
CA THR A 445 -10.27 -29.28 -9.38
C THR A 445 -11.49 -28.35 -9.54
N ARG A 446 -12.57 -28.88 -10.12
CA ARG A 446 -13.85 -28.18 -10.35
C ARG A 446 -15.07 -28.91 -9.77
N ARG A 447 -14.83 -30.13 -9.30
CA ARG A 447 -15.83 -31.08 -8.84
C ARG A 447 -15.23 -31.93 -7.73
N HIS A 448 -16.00 -32.25 -6.70
CA HIS A 448 -15.67 -33.25 -5.70
C HIS A 448 -16.92 -34.11 -5.44
N VAL A 449 -16.71 -35.40 -5.21
CA VAL A 449 -17.79 -36.39 -5.06
C VAL A 449 -17.71 -36.97 -3.67
N PHE A 450 -18.84 -36.97 -2.97
CA PHE A 450 -19.03 -37.58 -1.66
C PHE A 450 -19.86 -38.86 -1.82
N SER A 451 -19.31 -40.01 -1.45
CA SER A 451 -20.04 -41.29 -1.44
C SER A 451 -21.08 -41.29 -0.32
N VAL A 452 -22.35 -41.56 -0.67
CA VAL A 452 -23.46 -41.62 0.29
C VAL A 452 -23.30 -42.81 1.24
N LEU A 453 -22.82 -43.94 0.72
CA LEU A 453 -22.66 -45.18 1.49
C LEU A 453 -21.48 -45.09 2.46
N ASP A 454 -20.30 -44.63 2.00
CA ASP A 454 -19.07 -44.61 2.83
C ASP A 454 -19.15 -43.58 3.96
N LEU A 455 -19.95 -42.53 3.78
CA LEU A 455 -20.16 -41.47 4.77
C LEU A 455 -21.47 -41.63 5.57
N GLY A 456 -22.24 -42.69 5.32
CA GLY A 456 -23.52 -42.95 6.01
C GLY A 456 -24.57 -41.85 5.84
N LEU A 457 -24.62 -41.21 4.67
CA LEU A 457 -25.52 -40.07 4.44
C LEU A 457 -26.98 -40.53 4.33
N LEU A 458 -27.84 -39.91 5.12
CA LEU A 458 -29.25 -40.24 5.26
C LEU A 458 -30.09 -39.59 4.15
N PRO A 459 -30.95 -40.35 3.44
CA PRO A 459 -31.94 -39.82 2.50
C PRO A 459 -32.83 -38.71 3.10
N GLY A 460 -33.27 -37.75 2.29
CA GLY A 460 -34.12 -36.61 2.68
C GLY A 460 -33.49 -35.56 3.62
N ARG A 461 -32.34 -35.87 4.25
CA ARG A 461 -31.61 -34.93 5.11
C ARG A 461 -30.95 -33.82 4.29
N LEU A 462 -30.94 -32.61 4.86
CA LEU A 462 -30.25 -31.45 4.30
C LEU A 462 -28.77 -31.48 4.70
N TYR A 463 -27.88 -31.40 3.71
CA TYR A 463 -26.44 -31.26 3.89
C TYR A 463 -25.98 -29.91 3.36
N SER A 464 -25.01 -29.30 4.03
CA SER A 464 -24.34 -28.09 3.54
C SER A 464 -22.91 -28.40 3.11
N ALA A 465 -22.53 -27.89 1.94
CA ALA A 465 -21.18 -28.01 1.41
C ALA A 465 -20.55 -26.61 1.29
N GLU A 466 -19.29 -26.53 1.67
CA GLU A 466 -18.49 -25.30 1.71
C GLU A 466 -17.24 -25.50 0.85
N VAL A 467 -16.92 -24.49 0.03
CA VAL A 467 -15.68 -24.43 -0.74
C VAL A 467 -14.97 -23.13 -0.38
N THR A 468 -13.80 -23.25 0.25
CA THR A 468 -12.93 -22.11 0.55
C THR A 468 -11.81 -22.06 -0.47
N VAL A 469 -11.67 -20.93 -1.16
CA VAL A 469 -10.50 -20.62 -1.99
C VAL A 469 -9.38 -20.14 -1.09
N HIS A 470 -8.19 -20.73 -1.19
CA HIS A 470 -7.01 -20.32 -0.43
C HIS A 470 -6.00 -19.58 -1.29
N SER A 471 -5.52 -18.46 -0.76
CA SER A 471 -4.44 -17.66 -1.32
C SER A 471 -3.46 -17.25 -0.20
N GLY A 472 -2.37 -18.00 -0.05
CA GLY A 472 -1.47 -17.92 1.10
C GLY A 472 -2.20 -18.30 2.40
N ILE A 473 -2.26 -17.36 3.34
CA ILE A 473 -3.01 -17.51 4.61
C ILE A 473 -4.46 -17.01 4.53
N LEU A 474 -4.85 -16.39 3.40
CA LEU A 474 -6.17 -15.78 3.24
C LEU A 474 -7.11 -16.77 2.55
N GLY A 475 -8.31 -16.93 3.12
CA GLY A 475 -9.35 -17.81 2.60
C GLY A 475 -10.64 -17.05 2.34
N ASN A 476 -11.35 -17.40 1.27
CA ASN A 476 -12.69 -16.88 0.98
C ASN A 476 -13.67 -18.02 0.67
N ARG A 477 -14.82 -18.06 1.34
CA ARG A 477 -15.74 -19.20 1.36
C ARG A 477 -17.01 -18.94 0.56
N ALA A 478 -17.45 -19.94 -0.18
CA ALA A 478 -18.81 -20.06 -0.68
C ALA A 478 -19.47 -21.29 -0.06
N VAL A 479 -20.77 -21.22 0.20
CA VAL A 479 -21.55 -22.29 0.83
C VAL A 479 -22.81 -22.53 0.02
N CYS A 480 -23.17 -23.80 -0.18
CA CYS A 480 -24.45 -24.23 -0.73
C CYS A 480 -25.03 -25.37 0.13
N SER A 481 -26.28 -25.74 -0.14
CA SER A 481 -26.94 -26.85 0.56
C SER A 481 -27.88 -27.60 -0.37
N ALA A 482 -27.96 -28.91 -0.20
CA ALA A 482 -28.86 -29.77 -0.94
C ALA A 482 -29.41 -30.89 -0.06
N ARG A 483 -30.58 -31.41 -0.43
CA ARG A 483 -31.14 -32.64 0.15
C ARG A 483 -30.85 -33.82 -0.77
N ILE A 484 -30.62 -34.98 -0.19
CA ILE A 484 -30.73 -36.26 -0.92
C ILE A 484 -32.24 -36.53 -1.08
N ALA A 485 -32.67 -37.13 -2.19
CA ALA A 485 -34.07 -37.54 -2.35
C ALA A 485 -34.51 -38.45 -1.17
N PRO A 486 -35.74 -38.32 -0.65
CA PRO A 486 -36.24 -39.20 0.42
C PRO A 486 -36.37 -40.64 -0.10
N SER A 487 -36.22 -41.65 0.76
CA SER A 487 -36.42 -43.02 0.30
C SER A 487 -37.89 -43.29 -0.07
N PRO A 488 -38.14 -44.03 -1.17
CA PRO A 488 -39.48 -44.55 -1.46
C PRO A 488 -39.91 -45.54 -0.37
N VAL A 489 -41.22 -45.63 -0.13
CA VAL A 489 -41.80 -46.60 0.81
C VAL A 489 -42.05 -47.95 0.14
N GLN A 490 -41.98 -49.05 0.90
CA GLN A 490 -42.44 -50.34 0.39
C GLN A 490 -43.95 -50.41 0.57
N LEU A 491 -44.69 -50.33 -0.55
CA LEU A 491 -46.14 -50.21 -0.58
C LEU A 491 -46.81 -51.58 -0.82
N SER A 492 -47.87 -51.87 -0.08
CA SER A 492 -48.63 -53.13 -0.16
C SER A 492 -50.13 -52.88 -0.05
N VAL A 493 -50.94 -53.72 -0.71
CA VAL A 493 -52.41 -53.72 -0.56
C VAL A 493 -52.75 -54.54 0.68
N HIS A 494 -53.55 -53.96 1.58
CA HIS A 494 -53.94 -54.61 2.84
C HIS A 494 -55.36 -55.16 2.79
N GLN A 495 -56.32 -54.36 2.32
CA GLN A 495 -57.71 -54.78 2.15
C GLN A 495 -58.29 -54.22 0.85
N ALA A 496 -59.17 -55.00 0.22
CA ALA A 496 -59.92 -54.61 -0.96
C ALA A 496 -61.32 -55.22 -0.90
N ASP A 497 -62.33 -54.39 -0.56
CA ASP A 497 -63.74 -54.80 -0.56
C ASP A 497 -64.46 -54.21 -1.80
N GLU A 498 -65.79 -54.21 -1.80
CA GLU A 498 -66.62 -53.76 -2.93
C GLU A 498 -66.47 -52.26 -3.21
N THR A 499 -66.31 -51.43 -2.17
CA THR A 499 -66.24 -49.96 -2.29
C THR A 499 -65.03 -49.34 -1.57
N THR A 500 -64.10 -50.17 -1.10
CA THR A 500 -62.96 -49.76 -0.28
C THR A 500 -61.65 -50.34 -0.80
N LEU A 501 -60.57 -49.57 -0.68
CA LEU A 501 -59.20 -50.05 -0.89
C LEU A 501 -58.32 -49.47 0.21
N SER A 502 -57.60 -50.32 0.94
CA SER A 502 -56.59 -49.88 1.90
C SER A 502 -55.21 -50.39 1.52
N VAL A 503 -54.22 -49.52 1.69
CA VAL A 503 -52.80 -49.83 1.49
C VAL A 503 -52.03 -49.53 2.76
N LEU A 504 -51.01 -50.35 3.02
CA LEU A 504 -50.05 -50.19 4.10
C LEU A 504 -48.64 -50.07 3.54
N TRP A 505 -47.77 -49.35 4.24
CA TRP A 505 -46.36 -49.20 3.89
C TRP A 505 -45.43 -49.19 5.09
N THR A 506 -44.17 -49.52 4.85
CA THR A 506 -43.10 -49.46 5.86
C THR A 506 -42.56 -48.04 6.04
N ARG A 507 -41.97 -47.74 7.21
CA ARG A 507 -41.23 -46.48 7.43
C ARG A 507 -40.08 -46.39 6.41
N PRO A 508 -39.96 -45.30 5.62
CA PRO A 508 -38.83 -45.13 4.71
C PRO A 508 -37.53 -44.88 5.49
N ALA A 509 -36.39 -45.07 4.84
CA ALA A 509 -35.09 -44.75 5.43
C ALA A 509 -34.81 -43.23 5.39
N GLY A 510 -34.03 -42.75 6.36
CA GLY A 510 -33.56 -41.36 6.40
C GLY A 510 -34.50 -40.39 7.12
N HIS A 511 -34.72 -39.22 6.52
CA HIS A 511 -35.56 -38.14 7.05
C HIS A 511 -36.67 -37.80 6.05
N TRP A 512 -37.90 -37.61 6.55
CA TRP A 512 -39.06 -37.21 5.76
C TRP A 512 -40.00 -36.36 6.60
N ASP A 513 -40.78 -35.52 5.92
CA ASP A 513 -41.64 -34.52 6.55
C ASP A 513 -43.11 -35.00 6.58
N GLY A 514 -43.51 -35.81 5.59
CA GLY A 514 -44.84 -36.41 5.49
C GLY A 514 -45.01 -37.33 4.28
N PHE A 515 -46.26 -37.72 4.03
CA PHE A 515 -46.63 -38.47 2.83
C PHE A 515 -47.81 -37.82 2.11
N MET A 516 -47.91 -38.04 0.81
CA MET A 516 -49.09 -37.71 -0.01
C MET A 516 -49.55 -38.97 -0.72
N ALA A 517 -50.76 -39.44 -0.41
CA ALA A 517 -51.37 -40.57 -1.09
C ALA A 517 -52.32 -40.07 -2.18
N LEU A 518 -52.17 -40.61 -3.39
CA LEU A 518 -52.88 -40.22 -4.59
C LEU A 518 -53.61 -41.44 -5.17
N LEU A 519 -54.95 -41.40 -5.19
CA LEU A 519 -55.77 -42.41 -5.84
C LEU A 519 -56.02 -41.98 -7.29
N ARG A 520 -55.63 -42.83 -8.24
CA ARG A 520 -55.87 -42.63 -9.68
C ARG A 520 -56.76 -43.71 -10.26
N GLN A 521 -57.64 -43.31 -11.17
CA GLN A 521 -58.36 -44.20 -12.09
C GLN A 521 -58.00 -43.77 -13.50
N THR A 522 -57.53 -44.73 -14.30
CA THR A 522 -56.83 -44.45 -15.58
C THR A 522 -55.80 -43.34 -15.40
N ASP A 523 -55.94 -42.20 -16.06
CA ASP A 523 -55.05 -41.04 -15.93
C ASP A 523 -55.56 -39.99 -14.93
N GLY A 524 -56.83 -40.03 -14.53
CA GLY A 524 -57.44 -39.06 -13.63
C GLY A 524 -57.06 -39.27 -12.16
N VAL A 525 -56.89 -38.17 -11.43
CA VAL A 525 -56.81 -38.17 -9.96
C VAL A 525 -58.23 -38.13 -9.39
N LEU A 526 -58.55 -39.06 -8.49
CA LEU A 526 -59.86 -39.15 -7.82
C LEU A 526 -59.84 -38.62 -6.39
N ASP A 527 -58.77 -38.90 -5.64
CA ASP A 527 -58.60 -38.47 -4.26
C ASP A 527 -57.11 -38.22 -4.01
N GLN A 528 -56.79 -37.21 -3.20
CA GLN A 528 -55.44 -36.86 -2.78
C GLN A 528 -55.46 -36.52 -1.29
N ARG A 529 -54.64 -37.23 -0.52
CA ARG A 529 -54.59 -37.08 0.94
C ARG A 529 -53.16 -36.79 1.40
N ASN A 530 -53.01 -35.67 2.11
CA ASN A 530 -51.78 -35.34 2.82
C ASN A 530 -51.82 -36.03 4.19
N LEU A 531 -50.74 -36.71 4.56
CA LEU A 531 -50.64 -37.58 5.73
C LEU A 531 -49.42 -37.18 6.57
N SER A 532 -49.53 -37.37 7.88
CA SER A 532 -48.43 -37.09 8.81
C SER A 532 -47.25 -38.04 8.58
N ARG A 533 -46.07 -37.64 9.05
CA ARG A 533 -44.83 -38.45 9.02
C ARG A 533 -44.93 -39.84 9.67
N ASP A 534 -45.92 -40.06 10.53
CA ASP A 534 -46.13 -41.32 11.27
C ASP A 534 -47.27 -42.18 10.69
N ALA A 535 -47.86 -41.79 9.56
CA ALA A 535 -48.81 -42.63 8.85
C ALA A 535 -48.12 -43.87 8.26
N MET A 536 -48.72 -45.05 8.47
CA MET A 536 -48.27 -46.34 7.91
C MET A 536 -49.24 -46.87 6.84
N GLY A 537 -50.28 -46.10 6.48
CA GLY A 537 -51.34 -46.57 5.61
C GLY A 537 -52.42 -45.52 5.32
N VAL A 538 -53.29 -45.84 4.37
CA VAL A 538 -54.48 -45.06 4.02
C VAL A 538 -55.58 -45.96 3.47
N SER A 539 -56.83 -45.61 3.72
CA SER A 539 -58.02 -46.27 3.18
C SER A 539 -58.88 -45.30 2.35
N PHE A 540 -59.13 -45.67 1.10
CA PHE A 540 -60.05 -44.99 0.20
C PHE A 540 -61.42 -45.71 0.24
N THR A 541 -62.50 -44.94 0.14
CA THR A 541 -63.88 -45.41 0.35
C THR A 541 -64.82 -44.76 -0.68
N GLY A 542 -65.92 -45.40 -1.03
CA GLY A 542 -66.84 -44.91 -2.06
C GLY A 542 -66.37 -45.21 -3.48
N LEU A 543 -65.57 -46.26 -3.64
CA LEU A 543 -65.04 -46.72 -4.92
C LEU A 543 -66.07 -47.56 -5.68
N THR A 544 -65.90 -47.67 -7.00
CA THR A 544 -66.72 -48.53 -7.85
C THR A 544 -66.27 -49.99 -7.69
N ALA A 545 -67.21 -50.91 -7.49
CA ALA A 545 -66.95 -52.35 -7.41
C ALA A 545 -66.43 -52.93 -8.73
N GLY A 546 -65.60 -53.98 -8.65
CA GLY A 546 -65.01 -54.66 -9.81
C GLY A 546 -64.01 -53.85 -10.64
N ARG A 547 -63.52 -52.71 -10.13
CA ARG A 547 -62.68 -51.76 -10.87
C ARG A 547 -61.26 -51.69 -10.30
N HIS A 548 -60.26 -51.50 -11.17
CA HIS A 548 -58.89 -51.25 -10.74
C HIS A 548 -58.61 -49.77 -10.50
N TYR A 549 -57.76 -49.53 -9.51
CA TYR A 549 -57.25 -48.22 -9.14
C TYR A 549 -55.74 -48.31 -8.91
N THR A 550 -55.03 -47.24 -9.24
CA THR A 550 -53.61 -47.10 -8.97
C THR A 550 -53.44 -46.14 -7.79
N ILE A 551 -52.90 -46.63 -6.69
CA ILE A 551 -52.60 -45.84 -5.50
C ILE A 551 -51.12 -45.52 -5.52
N THR A 552 -50.77 -44.24 -5.60
CA THR A 552 -49.38 -43.75 -5.51
C THR A 552 -49.17 -43.07 -4.17
N VAL A 553 -48.20 -43.56 -3.39
CA VAL A 553 -47.74 -42.88 -2.16
C VAL A 553 -46.44 -42.16 -2.47
N MET A 554 -46.41 -40.86 -2.16
CA MET A 554 -45.25 -39.98 -2.34
C MET A 554 -44.71 -39.58 -0.96
N THR A 555 -43.44 -39.86 -0.71
CA THR A 555 -42.71 -39.41 0.48
C THR A 555 -42.09 -38.05 0.18
N SER A 556 -42.27 -37.06 1.06
CA SER A 556 -41.70 -35.71 0.89
C SER A 556 -40.60 -35.40 1.91
N SER A 557 -39.56 -34.66 1.49
CA SER A 557 -38.69 -33.94 2.41
C SER A 557 -38.16 -32.65 1.77
N GLY A 558 -38.57 -31.51 2.33
CA GLY A 558 -38.52 -30.22 1.64
C GLY A 558 -39.22 -30.31 0.28
N ASP A 559 -38.58 -29.77 -0.75
CA ASP A 559 -39.09 -29.72 -2.12
C ASP A 559 -38.91 -31.04 -2.90
N LEU A 560 -38.24 -32.04 -2.31
CA LEU A 560 -37.98 -33.33 -2.96
C LEU A 560 -39.05 -34.35 -2.59
N THR A 561 -39.53 -35.10 -3.59
CA THR A 561 -40.46 -36.21 -3.42
C THR A 561 -39.91 -37.50 -4.04
N SER A 562 -40.34 -38.63 -3.52
CA SER A 562 -40.11 -39.94 -4.14
C SER A 562 -41.35 -40.81 -4.00
N SER A 563 -41.73 -41.46 -5.09
CA SER A 563 -43.04 -42.08 -5.23
C SER A 563 -42.96 -43.61 -5.38
N THR A 564 -44.02 -44.29 -4.98
CA THR A 564 -44.22 -45.72 -5.22
C THR A 564 -45.69 -45.96 -5.45
N SER A 565 -46.02 -46.77 -6.46
CA SER A 565 -47.40 -47.06 -6.85
C SER A 565 -47.72 -48.54 -6.75
N VAL A 566 -48.97 -48.84 -6.42
CA VAL A 566 -49.54 -50.19 -6.44
C VAL A 566 -50.89 -50.16 -7.14
N MET A 567 -51.18 -51.19 -7.94
CA MET A 567 -52.48 -51.37 -8.57
C MET A 567 -53.29 -52.38 -7.77
N ALA A 568 -54.51 -51.99 -7.39
CA ALA A 568 -55.45 -52.82 -6.64
C ALA A 568 -56.81 -52.81 -7.33
N TRP A 569 -57.61 -53.87 -7.16
CA TRP A 569 -58.99 -53.91 -7.64
C TRP A 569 -59.94 -54.08 -6.46
N THR A 570 -61.05 -53.33 -6.47
CA THR A 570 -62.20 -53.60 -5.61
C THR A 570 -62.81 -54.96 -5.95
N SER A 571 -63.43 -55.63 -4.97
CA SER A 571 -64.18 -56.85 -5.26
C SER A 571 -65.44 -56.53 -6.08
N PRO A 572 -65.94 -57.44 -6.94
CA PRO A 572 -67.22 -57.24 -7.61
C PRO A 572 -68.36 -57.21 -6.59
N SER A 573 -69.41 -56.44 -6.85
CA SER A 573 -70.56 -56.35 -5.95
C SER A 573 -71.44 -57.61 -6.01
N GLN A 574 -72.13 -57.93 -4.92
CA GLN A 574 -73.20 -58.94 -4.92
C GLN A 574 -74.40 -58.48 -5.78
N VAL A 575 -75.25 -59.43 -6.17
CA VAL A 575 -76.52 -59.10 -6.84
C VAL A 575 -77.58 -58.71 -5.81
N GLY A 576 -78.39 -57.70 -6.12
CA GLY A 576 -79.52 -57.31 -5.30
C GLY A 576 -80.73 -58.23 -5.52
N GLY A 577 -81.67 -58.22 -4.57
CA GLY A 577 -83.03 -58.73 -4.79
C GLY A 577 -83.17 -60.14 -5.39
N LEU A 578 -82.27 -61.09 -5.10
CA LEU A 578 -82.36 -62.45 -5.65
C LEU A 578 -83.62 -63.15 -5.13
N GLN A 579 -84.55 -63.43 -6.04
CA GLN A 579 -85.81 -64.11 -5.78
C GLN A 579 -85.97 -65.35 -6.65
N LEU A 580 -86.60 -66.38 -6.10
CA LEU A 580 -86.98 -67.59 -6.82
C LEU A 580 -88.50 -67.69 -6.90
N SER A 581 -89.01 -67.91 -8.10
CA SER A 581 -90.44 -68.11 -8.34
C SER A 581 -90.66 -69.27 -9.30
N ASN A 582 -91.64 -70.12 -9.03
CA ASN A 582 -92.02 -71.20 -9.94
C ASN A 582 -93.02 -70.73 -11.02
N LEU A 583 -93.56 -69.50 -10.92
CA LEU A 583 -94.54 -68.92 -11.85
C LEU A 583 -95.76 -69.82 -12.13
N GLY A 584 -96.15 -70.66 -11.17
CA GLY A 584 -97.23 -71.66 -11.34
C GLY A 584 -96.81 -72.97 -12.02
N SER A 585 -95.54 -73.12 -12.40
CA SER A 585 -94.98 -74.37 -12.93
C SER A 585 -94.74 -75.41 -11.83
N ILE A 586 -94.83 -76.68 -12.24
CA ILE A 586 -94.51 -77.86 -11.43
C ILE A 586 -93.08 -78.39 -11.67
N ASP A 587 -92.44 -78.03 -12.79
CA ASP A 587 -91.15 -78.60 -13.21
C ASP A 587 -90.08 -77.54 -13.53
N SER A 588 -90.34 -76.27 -13.21
CA SER A 588 -89.39 -75.18 -13.45
C SER A 588 -89.35 -74.14 -12.35
N LEU A 589 -88.19 -73.49 -12.22
CA LEU A 589 -87.95 -72.37 -11.32
C LEU A 589 -87.26 -71.24 -12.10
N GLN A 590 -87.80 -70.04 -11.99
CA GLN A 590 -87.15 -68.81 -12.45
C GLN A 590 -86.43 -68.14 -11.27
N ALA A 591 -85.12 -67.94 -11.45
CA ALA A 591 -84.32 -67.05 -10.62
C ALA A 591 -84.31 -65.66 -11.25
N ARG A 592 -84.54 -64.62 -10.45
CA ARG A 592 -84.49 -63.22 -10.89
C ARG A 592 -83.74 -62.39 -9.85
N TRP A 593 -82.90 -61.47 -10.29
CA TRP A 593 -82.11 -60.58 -9.43
C TRP A 593 -82.03 -59.17 -10.01
N GLU A 594 -81.61 -58.24 -9.17
CA GLU A 594 -81.22 -56.89 -9.56
C GLU A 594 -79.75 -56.90 -9.99
N PRO A 595 -79.36 -56.17 -11.05
CA PRO A 595 -77.98 -56.11 -11.50
C PRO A 595 -77.01 -55.71 -10.38
N ALA A 596 -75.86 -56.38 -10.31
CA ALA A 596 -74.82 -56.02 -9.35
C ALA A 596 -74.26 -54.62 -9.63
N SER A 597 -73.89 -53.90 -8.58
CA SER A 597 -73.33 -52.54 -8.73
C SER A 597 -71.88 -52.56 -9.23
N GLY A 598 -71.50 -51.53 -9.99
CA GLY A 598 -70.14 -51.36 -10.52
C GLY A 598 -69.86 -52.11 -11.82
N ASP A 599 -68.60 -52.51 -12.01
CA ASP A 599 -68.12 -53.14 -13.23
C ASP A 599 -68.13 -54.68 -13.11
N LEU A 600 -68.81 -55.37 -14.03
CA LEU A 600 -68.81 -56.84 -14.13
C LEU A 600 -68.64 -57.32 -15.58
N ASP A 601 -68.29 -58.60 -15.75
CA ASP A 601 -68.26 -59.27 -17.06
C ASP A 601 -69.42 -60.27 -17.21
N SER A 602 -69.72 -61.02 -16.16
CA SER A 602 -70.69 -62.11 -16.17
C SER A 602 -71.23 -62.44 -14.78
N TYR A 603 -72.34 -63.19 -14.74
CA TYR A 603 -72.85 -63.85 -13.54
C TYR A 603 -72.63 -65.35 -13.67
N GLN A 604 -72.03 -65.98 -12.66
CA GLN A 604 -72.01 -67.43 -12.52
C GLN A 604 -73.19 -67.86 -11.63
N VAL A 605 -74.09 -68.65 -12.18
CA VAL A 605 -75.31 -69.12 -11.49
C VAL A 605 -75.26 -70.62 -11.31
N LEU A 606 -75.33 -71.07 -10.06
CA LEU A 606 -75.38 -72.48 -9.67
C LEU A 606 -76.78 -72.84 -9.17
N LEU A 607 -77.36 -73.91 -9.71
CA LEU A 607 -78.57 -74.53 -9.16
C LEU A 607 -78.16 -75.74 -8.31
N VAL A 608 -78.52 -75.74 -7.03
CA VAL A 608 -78.14 -76.75 -6.04
C VAL A 608 -79.37 -77.47 -5.50
N HIS A 609 -79.28 -78.79 -5.36
CA HIS A 609 -80.31 -79.67 -4.81
C HIS A 609 -79.65 -80.86 -4.12
N ASP A 610 -80.14 -81.25 -2.95
CA ASP A 610 -79.56 -82.32 -2.11
C ASP A 610 -78.03 -82.19 -1.95
N SER A 611 -77.57 -80.97 -1.69
CA SER A 611 -76.15 -80.56 -1.60
C SER A 611 -75.29 -80.77 -2.85
N SER A 612 -75.89 -81.12 -3.99
CA SER A 612 -75.20 -81.28 -5.30
C SER A 612 -75.50 -80.11 -6.25
N VAL A 613 -74.51 -79.67 -7.03
CA VAL A 613 -74.71 -78.68 -8.10
C VAL A 613 -75.27 -79.39 -9.33
N ILE A 614 -76.53 -79.11 -9.69
CA ILE A 614 -77.23 -79.71 -10.82
C ILE A 614 -77.05 -78.89 -12.11
N LYS A 615 -76.92 -77.56 -12.01
CA LYS A 615 -76.58 -76.68 -13.15
C LYS A 615 -75.55 -75.64 -12.73
N ASN A 616 -74.68 -75.27 -13.67
CA ASN A 616 -73.67 -74.23 -13.54
C ASN A 616 -73.64 -73.46 -14.87
N GLU A 617 -74.21 -72.25 -14.89
CA GLU A 617 -74.38 -71.44 -16.09
C GLU A 617 -73.65 -70.10 -15.92
N SER A 618 -72.87 -69.71 -16.92
CA SER A 618 -72.23 -68.39 -17.01
C SER A 618 -73.05 -67.49 -17.92
N LEU A 619 -73.71 -66.49 -17.34
CA LEU A 619 -74.61 -65.55 -18.01
C LEU A 619 -73.92 -64.20 -18.23
N THR A 620 -74.28 -63.49 -19.28
CA THR A 620 -73.73 -62.17 -19.60
C THR A 620 -74.21 -61.09 -18.62
N ALA A 621 -73.45 -60.01 -18.47
CA ALA A 621 -73.69 -58.94 -17.50
C ALA A 621 -75.07 -58.23 -17.60
N ASP A 622 -75.72 -58.29 -18.76
CA ASP A 622 -77.06 -57.76 -19.04
C ASP A 622 -78.20 -58.69 -18.59
N THR A 623 -77.90 -59.94 -18.23
CA THR A 623 -78.90 -60.93 -17.79
C THR A 623 -79.35 -60.67 -16.34
N SER A 624 -80.66 -60.52 -16.14
CA SER A 624 -81.30 -60.30 -14.82
C SER A 624 -82.25 -61.41 -14.37
N SER A 625 -82.45 -62.44 -15.20
CA SER A 625 -83.22 -63.64 -14.82
C SER A 625 -82.81 -64.85 -15.65
N VAL A 626 -82.90 -66.05 -15.07
CA VAL A 626 -82.73 -67.33 -15.75
C VAL A 626 -83.80 -68.31 -15.29
N THR A 627 -84.31 -69.12 -16.22
CA THR A 627 -85.32 -70.14 -15.94
C THR A 627 -84.70 -71.52 -16.06
N PHE A 628 -84.82 -72.34 -15.02
CA PHE A 628 -84.35 -73.72 -14.98
C PHE A 628 -85.53 -74.68 -15.22
N PRO A 629 -85.70 -75.24 -16.43
CA PRO A 629 -86.66 -76.30 -16.70
C PRO A 629 -86.11 -77.69 -16.32
N GLY A 630 -87.01 -78.67 -16.20
CA GLY A 630 -86.70 -80.09 -15.99
C GLY A 630 -86.40 -80.46 -14.54
N LEU A 631 -87.05 -79.80 -13.59
CA LEU A 631 -86.87 -79.97 -12.15
C LEU A 631 -87.93 -80.91 -11.56
N ARG A 632 -87.64 -81.51 -10.40
CA ARG A 632 -88.57 -82.40 -9.68
C ARG A 632 -89.71 -81.59 -9.05
N PRO A 633 -90.99 -81.97 -9.21
CA PRO A 633 -92.11 -81.28 -8.55
C PRO A 633 -92.03 -81.31 -7.02
N GLY A 634 -92.46 -80.22 -6.38
CA GLY A 634 -92.45 -80.01 -4.92
C GLY A 634 -91.08 -79.91 -4.22
N ALA A 635 -89.98 -80.15 -4.93
CA ALA A 635 -88.63 -80.20 -4.38
C ALA A 635 -88.06 -78.80 -4.08
N LEU A 636 -87.21 -78.71 -3.05
CA LEU A 636 -86.48 -77.49 -2.69
C LEU A 636 -85.18 -77.40 -3.50
N TYR A 637 -84.96 -76.24 -4.10
CA TYR A 637 -83.75 -75.89 -4.83
C TYR A 637 -83.15 -74.61 -4.26
N ARG A 638 -81.81 -74.56 -4.22
CA ARG A 638 -81.03 -73.41 -3.78
C ARG A 638 -80.27 -72.85 -4.97
N VAL A 639 -80.52 -71.59 -5.34
CA VAL A 639 -79.77 -70.91 -6.40
C VAL A 639 -78.72 -70.02 -5.77
N VAL A 640 -77.49 -70.12 -6.28
CA VAL A 640 -76.35 -69.32 -5.87
C VAL A 640 -75.90 -68.48 -7.06
N VAL A 641 -75.97 -67.16 -6.95
CA VAL A 641 -75.48 -66.21 -7.95
C VAL A 641 -74.18 -65.59 -7.45
N THR A 642 -73.15 -65.60 -8.30
CA THR A 642 -71.84 -65.00 -8.05
C THR A 642 -71.50 -64.07 -9.21
N THR A 643 -71.14 -62.83 -8.91
CA THR A 643 -70.74 -61.83 -9.91
C THR A 643 -69.27 -62.02 -10.25
N VAL A 644 -68.90 -61.97 -11.53
CA VAL A 644 -67.53 -62.22 -12.00
C VAL A 644 -67.01 -61.03 -12.79
N ARG A 645 -65.77 -60.62 -12.51
CA ARG A 645 -65.05 -59.56 -13.23
C ARG A 645 -63.56 -59.88 -13.29
N THR A 646 -62.99 -60.00 -14.48
CA THR A 646 -61.56 -60.27 -14.73
C THR A 646 -60.99 -61.45 -13.92
N GLY A 647 -61.77 -62.52 -13.76
CA GLY A 647 -61.42 -63.70 -12.96
C GLY A 647 -61.58 -63.56 -11.44
N ARG A 648 -62.03 -62.40 -10.94
CA ARG A 648 -62.40 -62.17 -9.54
C ARG A 648 -63.89 -62.41 -9.34
N THR A 649 -64.28 -62.97 -8.19
CA THR A 649 -65.67 -63.25 -7.82
C THR A 649 -66.15 -62.34 -6.69
N SER A 650 -67.44 -62.00 -6.68
CA SER A 650 -68.12 -61.43 -5.51
C SER A 650 -68.38 -62.50 -4.44
N ARG A 651 -68.93 -62.08 -3.29
CA ARG A 651 -69.52 -63.02 -2.33
C ARG A 651 -70.78 -63.67 -2.94
N GLN A 652 -71.09 -64.88 -2.51
CA GLN A 652 -72.21 -65.65 -3.04
C GLN A 652 -73.55 -65.10 -2.54
N THR A 653 -74.44 -64.69 -3.44
CA THR A 653 -75.84 -64.38 -3.13
C THR A 653 -76.68 -65.65 -3.28
N VAL A 654 -77.56 -65.93 -2.32
CA VAL A 654 -78.24 -67.23 -2.20
C VAL A 654 -79.74 -67.01 -2.01
N ALA A 655 -80.55 -67.75 -2.76
CA ALA A 655 -81.99 -67.86 -2.53
C ALA A 655 -82.42 -69.33 -2.59
N GLU A 656 -83.54 -69.65 -1.93
CA GLU A 656 -84.16 -70.97 -1.96
C GLU A 656 -85.61 -70.89 -2.46
N GLY A 657 -86.04 -71.88 -3.23
CA GLY A 657 -87.36 -71.90 -3.86
C GLY A 657 -87.82 -73.32 -4.15
N ARG A 658 -89.13 -73.52 -4.19
CA ARG A 658 -89.76 -74.81 -4.50
C ARG A 658 -90.47 -74.77 -5.84
N THR A 659 -90.32 -75.82 -6.62
CA THR A 659 -91.20 -76.12 -7.75
C THR A 659 -92.63 -76.36 -7.25
N GLY A 660 -93.63 -76.14 -8.12
CA GLY A 660 -95.02 -76.40 -7.78
C GLY A 660 -95.26 -77.87 -7.40
N PRO A 661 -96.19 -78.16 -6.48
CA PRO A 661 -96.61 -79.53 -6.21
C PRO A 661 -97.32 -80.10 -7.45
N ASP A 662 -97.08 -81.38 -7.75
CA ASP A 662 -97.74 -82.03 -8.88
C ASP A 662 -99.26 -82.17 -8.64
N GLY A 663 -100.04 -81.95 -9.69
CA GLY A 663 -101.49 -81.87 -9.60
C GLY A 663 -102.12 -83.27 -9.60
N VAL A 664 -102.77 -83.65 -8.50
CA VAL A 664 -103.47 -84.94 -8.38
C VAL A 664 -104.57 -85.07 -9.45
N ARG A 665 -104.27 -85.79 -10.54
CA ARG A 665 -105.21 -86.05 -11.65
C ARG A 665 -105.77 -87.46 -11.56
N GLY A 666 -106.98 -87.60 -11.01
CA GLY A 666 -107.72 -88.86 -11.04
C GLY A 666 -108.76 -89.04 -9.93
N VAL A 667 -109.83 -88.23 -9.92
CA VAL A 667 -111.03 -88.51 -9.11
C VAL A 667 -112.27 -88.43 -10.00
N SER A 668 -112.61 -89.54 -10.65
CA SER A 668 -113.89 -89.73 -11.35
C SER A 668 -114.95 -90.17 -10.34
N GLY A 669 -115.66 -89.21 -9.75
CA GLY A 669 -116.79 -89.46 -8.85
C GLY A 669 -118.14 -89.32 -9.55
N LEU A 670 -119.01 -90.33 -9.37
CA LEU A 670 -120.49 -90.38 -9.50
C LEU A 670 -120.84 -91.88 -9.61
N GLY A 671 -121.80 -92.45 -8.89
CA GLY A 671 -122.69 -91.94 -7.86
C GLY A 671 -123.79 -92.98 -7.61
N THR A 672 -123.83 -93.56 -6.41
CA THR A 672 -124.94 -94.35 -5.82
C THR A 672 -125.86 -95.18 -6.74
N SER A 673 -125.73 -96.52 -6.69
CA SER A 673 -126.89 -97.41 -6.49
C SER A 673 -126.41 -98.84 -6.18
N GLY A 674 -127.12 -99.55 -5.30
CA GLY A 674 -126.81 -100.95 -4.98
C GLY A 674 -127.59 -101.91 -5.86
N SER A 675 -126.89 -102.70 -6.68
CA SER A 675 -127.39 -103.99 -7.19
C SER A 675 -126.25 -104.88 -7.72
N HIS A 676 -125.86 -105.89 -6.92
CA HIS A 676 -125.12 -107.12 -7.26
C HIS A 676 -123.76 -107.09 -8.03
N LEU A 677 -122.81 -107.86 -7.45
CA LEU A 677 -121.56 -108.47 -7.99
C LEU A 677 -120.20 -107.73 -7.78
N CYS A 678 -119.19 -108.55 -7.39
CA CYS A 678 -117.74 -108.30 -7.14
C CYS A 678 -117.35 -107.42 -5.92
N PHE A 679 -116.63 -107.90 -4.88
CA PHE A 679 -115.22 -108.38 -4.76
C PHE A 679 -114.16 -107.24 -4.82
N LEU A 680 -113.11 -107.12 -3.98
CA LEU A 680 -112.49 -107.87 -2.83
C LEU A 680 -111.95 -106.79 -1.81
N GLN A 681 -111.81 -106.95 -0.47
CA GLN A 681 -110.77 -107.64 0.35
C GLN A 681 -109.29 -107.41 -0.09
N MET A 682 -108.24 -107.22 0.75
CA MET A 682 -108.06 -107.32 2.23
C MET A 682 -106.67 -106.74 2.68
N MET A 683 -106.47 -106.59 4.00
CA MET A 683 -105.16 -106.61 4.75
C MET A 683 -104.17 -105.41 4.62
N TRP A 684 -103.18 -105.24 5.52
CA TRP A 684 -103.12 -105.15 7.01
C TRP A 684 -101.67 -104.92 7.49
N PHE A 685 -101.50 -104.68 8.79
CA PHE A 685 -100.20 -104.63 9.51
C PHE A 685 -99.40 -105.95 9.47
N CYS A 686 -98.07 -105.83 9.51
CA CYS A 686 -97.11 -106.74 10.15
C CYS A 686 -95.91 -105.91 10.67
N TRP A 687 -95.07 -106.31 11.62
CA TRP A 687 -95.18 -106.95 12.94
C TRP A 687 -93.73 -106.89 13.53
N PHE A 688 -93.63 -106.74 14.85
CA PHE A 688 -92.45 -106.68 15.73
C PHE A 688 -91.04 -107.23 15.31
N ILE A 689 -90.02 -106.37 15.54
CA ILE A 689 -88.72 -106.56 16.25
C ILE A 689 -87.92 -107.89 16.16
N ARG A 690 -86.68 -107.78 15.63
CA ARG A 690 -85.38 -108.19 16.24
C ARG A 690 -84.27 -107.39 15.52
N LEU A 691 -83.46 -106.51 16.12
CA LEU A 691 -82.57 -106.52 17.30
C LEU A 691 -81.19 -107.16 17.04
N SER A 692 -80.14 -106.44 17.47
CA SER A 692 -78.69 -106.77 17.51
C SER A 692 -77.94 -106.72 16.16
N ALA A 693 -76.70 -106.23 16.08
CA ALA A 693 -75.83 -105.59 17.07
C ALA A 693 -74.97 -104.51 16.37
N ALA A 694 -74.70 -103.32 16.94
CA ALA A 694 -73.78 -103.07 18.06
C ALA A 694 -72.32 -103.41 17.64
N LEU A 695 -71.42 -102.45 17.43
CA LEU A 695 -70.54 -101.72 18.39
C LEU A 695 -69.62 -100.81 17.51
N GLU A 696 -68.89 -99.78 17.93
CA GLU A 696 -68.64 -99.02 19.18
C GLU A 696 -68.06 -97.64 18.72
N TRP A 697 -68.38 -96.52 19.38
CA TRP A 697 -67.45 -95.70 20.23
C TRP A 697 -66.19 -95.13 19.55
N PHE A 698 -65.60 -94.00 19.94
CA PHE A 698 -65.88 -92.79 20.75
C PHE A 698 -64.54 -92.01 20.76
N ALA A 699 -64.54 -90.79 21.30
CA ALA A 699 -63.37 -89.89 21.48
C ALA A 699 -62.75 -89.31 20.18
N ALA A 700 -62.33 -88.04 20.15
CA ALA A 700 -62.24 -87.03 21.22
C ALA A 700 -63.23 -85.87 20.93
N GLU A 701 -63.89 -85.20 21.89
CA GLU A 701 -63.37 -84.50 23.10
C GLU A 701 -62.23 -83.52 22.79
N CYS A 702 -62.14 -82.33 23.38
CA CYS A 702 -63.11 -81.39 23.93
C CYS A 702 -62.38 -80.03 23.99
N GLU A 703 -63.07 -78.92 24.30
CA GLU A 703 -62.60 -77.50 24.27
C GLU A 703 -62.97 -76.73 22.97
N LEU A 704 -63.40 -75.45 22.98
CA LEU A 704 -63.47 -74.47 24.07
C LEU A 704 -64.63 -73.47 23.81
N ILE A 705 -65.78 -73.63 24.47
CA ILE A 705 -66.71 -72.50 24.74
C ILE A 705 -66.33 -71.99 26.13
N GLY A 706 -65.40 -71.03 26.17
CA GLY A 706 -64.83 -70.60 27.44
C GLY A 706 -63.72 -69.55 27.37
N MET A 707 -63.76 -68.60 26.43
CA MET A 707 -62.85 -67.44 26.49
C MET A 707 -63.38 -66.17 25.78
N TRP A 708 -64.42 -65.58 26.34
CA TRP A 708 -64.47 -64.11 26.48
C TRP A 708 -64.35 -63.80 27.98
N ILE A 709 -63.65 -62.72 28.32
CA ILE A 709 -63.21 -62.33 29.69
C ILE A 709 -61.95 -63.08 30.20
N ARG A 710 -60.78 -62.71 29.68
CA ARG A 710 -59.57 -62.27 30.45
C ARG A 710 -58.30 -62.24 29.58
N THR A 711 -57.83 -61.04 29.27
CA THR A 711 -56.40 -60.71 29.09
C THR A 711 -56.18 -59.21 29.35
N SER A 712 -56.53 -58.76 30.56
CA SER A 712 -55.90 -57.60 31.16
C SER A 712 -55.05 -58.09 32.33
N LYS A 713 -53.78 -57.64 32.39
CA LYS A 713 -52.71 -58.15 33.27
C LYS A 713 -52.22 -59.57 32.85
N SER A 714 -50.92 -59.88 32.87
CA SER A 714 -49.76 -59.15 33.42
C SER A 714 -48.44 -59.57 32.76
N GLU A 715 -47.62 -58.59 32.37
CA GLU A 715 -46.15 -58.73 32.38
C GLU A 715 -45.55 -57.69 33.33
N ALA A 716 -45.59 -58.07 34.61
CA ALA A 716 -44.82 -57.61 35.76
C ALA A 716 -45.22 -58.62 36.86
N MET A 717 -44.33 -59.27 37.60
CA MET A 717 -42.89 -59.08 37.88
C MET A 717 -42.28 -60.49 38.06
N VAL A 718 -40.98 -60.70 38.27
CA VAL A 718 -40.35 -60.72 39.61
C VAL A 718 -38.86 -61.08 39.43
N LEU A 719 -37.99 -60.35 40.14
CA LEU A 719 -36.56 -60.61 40.46
C LEU A 719 -35.58 -60.84 39.30
#